data_AF-A0A560LFA3-F1
#
_entry.id   AF-A0A560LFA3-F1
#
_cell.length_a   1.000
_cell.length_b   1.000
_cell.length_c   1.000
_cell.angle_alpha   90.00
_cell.angle_beta   90.00
_cell.angle_gamma   90.00
#
_symmetry.space_group_name_H-M   'P 1'
#
loop_
_entity.id
_entity.type
_entity.pdbx_description
1 polymer ?
#
loop_
_entity_poly.entity_id
_entity_poly.type
_entity_poly.pdbx_seq_one_letter_code
_entity_poly.pdbx_strand_id
1 'polypeptide(L)'
;MPILVKPRTLGLLSKCERRPPGASLIISAFAMFDLADPGADRLESEQDLWVMAAKELPPGSPLDIGMPKPQAEVLVGGHAAAPQGRLIERMLLGWKLGPMQKHLLVTGNRYWQMTGAGWRPTAAQPFRQMPLTRQRAFGGPGYAANPVGAGHEALHRGAAGELVALPNVESPEHAIQFIDTVAPPASFGPMALDDRRRLQYAGTYDDAWLKSLAPALATDADPRLFMFAPPDQRMAGFISGGEPYALQNFAAEHPLIEGRLPAFRVRCFIGWRDARRGVTELQTRIDTLWLFAGARRGVMIYRTAIAVHELDGSDVGDIMVAYERQSEPARPLDHYHNVRKLRLDPTTATRYAFSEHQLAPELSAAERERREVRRHALADERAARHLASMRWTLDQELARFDLPPSLRPTIEMPSIEPPSIPELLPEELESGEIDLAAILDALDAVQAKAESDVKMLAAQYEPLCEAYEKISGGKATSSDIDALLATIGNLDAAQSMDASFDQAPPIPSLPPDTNPAVMRDIEDKIARAKNWRTEIIGAATQPPDEQTQFELAHARFFNLAAGRPLEPIRNAISDNVVSPPDIPAPMLPEATQSVSPEPTPRLTIDEILAQIENPGIPPDADERLRTGLAEAEAGLRHTVPSPTTDDRRPFEALSANHPTAITGEPEAAMRAAETESTEALAVLRAEIDKAEAQLAGGVAAARLASPKPLRPETMLAPAVARALGDVVEEEFRRGGTIAGRDLAGADLSGRRFANADFSGAFLERAKLNGTNLAGARLLKAALSGAALVNADLSATDLTDANLGEADCRGTRFAGSQLVRTNLLGTRMAGTSFDQAHLIELHALQVPMIGATFRSARLDQCSFIQAALDNSVWENAVLHRTQFMDLSLSGAGFARARLEQTCFLKVAAPQLDLSSSQFDQVSFTGDTDLRNARFGGSSAEALSFQAANLSGADFTIARLDGVYFGKSTLSNATFRMTSLKRAVFTGNDLRGTDFYAANLLEAHLNQSDLTGASLRHANLYGADLMDSALVAADLSSANIDRTVLMVRRHVN
;
A
#
# COMPACT_ATOMS: atom_id res chain seq x y z
N MET A 1 15.74 -26.25 14.88
CA MET A 1 15.17 -25.38 15.93
C MET A 1 13.67 -25.28 15.74
N PRO A 2 12.89 -25.17 16.82
CA PRO A 2 11.45 -24.96 16.73
C PRO A 2 11.14 -23.59 16.11
N ILE A 3 10.04 -23.51 15.35
CA ILE A 3 9.53 -22.23 14.84
C ILE A 3 8.99 -21.42 16.03
N LEU A 4 9.27 -20.12 16.08
CA LEU A 4 8.82 -19.26 17.19
C LEU A 4 7.70 -18.34 16.72
N VAL A 5 6.56 -18.38 17.40
CA VAL A 5 5.41 -17.50 17.15
C VAL A 5 5.16 -16.66 18.40
N LYS A 6 5.41 -15.36 18.34
CA LYS A 6 5.31 -14.48 19.52
C LYS A 6 4.95 -13.04 19.12
N PRO A 7 4.33 -12.25 20.01
CA PRO A 7 4.19 -10.82 19.80
C PRO A 7 5.55 -10.12 19.90
N ARG A 8 5.63 -8.90 19.38
CA ARG A 8 6.84 -8.05 19.43
C ARG A 8 7.16 -7.52 20.83
N THR A 9 6.19 -7.53 21.73
CA THR A 9 6.29 -7.03 23.11
C THR A 9 6.77 -8.06 24.12
N LEU A 10 6.91 -9.34 23.72
CA LEU A 10 7.43 -10.39 24.59
C LEU A 10 8.79 -10.87 24.10
N GLY A 11 9.80 -10.76 24.97
CA GLY A 11 11.07 -11.47 24.78
C GLY A 11 10.92 -12.95 25.10
N LEU A 12 11.65 -13.82 24.39
CA LEU A 12 11.55 -15.27 24.60
C LEU A 12 12.94 -15.91 24.71
N LEU A 13 13.17 -16.64 25.80
CA LEU A 13 14.32 -17.52 25.97
C LEU A 13 13.80 -18.95 26.18
N SER A 14 14.28 -19.88 25.36
CA SER A 14 14.04 -21.31 25.53
C SER A 14 15.35 -22.03 25.84
N LYS A 15 15.29 -23.02 26.74
CA LYS A 15 16.47 -23.78 27.16
C LYS A 15 16.08 -25.21 27.50
N CYS A 16 16.82 -26.17 26.97
CA CYS A 16 16.71 -27.56 27.41
C CYS A 16 17.64 -27.82 28.60
N GLU A 17 17.12 -28.48 29.62
CA GLU A 17 17.87 -28.94 30.78
C GLU A 17 17.71 -30.46 30.91
N ARG A 18 18.83 -31.17 31.03
CA ARG A 18 18.83 -32.59 31.40
C ARG A 18 18.72 -32.74 32.91
N ARG A 19 17.66 -33.39 33.39
CA ARG A 19 17.51 -33.80 34.78
C ARG A 19 17.01 -35.25 34.84
N PRO A 20 17.84 -36.21 35.26
CA PRO A 20 17.47 -37.63 35.27
C PRO A 20 16.11 -37.88 35.93
N PRO A 21 15.24 -38.74 35.34
CA PRO A 21 15.54 -39.63 34.21
C PRO A 21 15.34 -39.03 32.80
N GLY A 22 15.06 -37.72 32.63
CA GLY A 22 14.73 -37.14 31.31
C GLY A 22 15.30 -35.74 31.02
N ALA A 23 14.73 -35.06 30.03
CA ALA A 23 15.00 -33.65 29.74
C ALA A 23 13.73 -32.81 29.83
N SER A 24 13.92 -31.53 30.13
CA SER A 24 12.86 -30.54 30.22
C SER A 24 13.20 -29.34 29.33
N LEU A 25 12.23 -28.89 28.54
CA LEU A 25 12.27 -27.62 27.85
C LEU A 25 11.70 -26.54 28.77
N ILE A 26 12.50 -25.55 29.10
CA ILE A 26 12.15 -24.39 29.90
C ILE A 26 11.92 -23.21 28.98
N ILE A 27 10.86 -22.45 29.23
CA ILE A 27 10.47 -21.29 28.43
C ILE A 27 10.30 -20.11 29.37
N SER A 28 11.03 -19.03 29.09
CA SER A 28 10.97 -17.77 29.82
C SER A 28 10.52 -16.66 28.88
N ALA A 29 9.36 -16.08 29.16
CA ALA A 29 8.84 -14.91 28.46
C ALA A 29 9.11 -13.64 29.28
N PHE A 30 9.76 -12.66 28.67
CA PHE A 30 10.14 -11.39 29.28
C PHE A 30 9.14 -10.31 28.87
N ALA A 31 8.50 -9.70 29.86
CA ALA A 31 7.48 -8.68 29.68
C ALA A 31 7.95 -7.37 30.31
N MET A 32 8.26 -6.35 29.48
CA MET A 32 8.63 -5.02 29.96
C MET A 32 7.42 -4.10 30.07
N PHE A 33 7.43 -3.22 31.07
CA PHE A 33 6.42 -2.19 31.30
C PHE A 33 7.05 -0.89 31.83
N ASP A 34 6.37 0.24 31.65
CA ASP A 34 6.77 1.52 32.24
C ASP A 34 6.41 1.56 33.75
N LEU A 35 7.32 2.03 34.59
CA LEU A 35 7.10 2.07 36.05
C LEU A 35 6.27 3.26 36.54
N ALA A 36 6.08 4.29 35.74
CA ALA A 36 5.33 5.47 36.12
C ALA A 36 3.96 5.55 35.47
N ASP A 37 3.84 4.99 34.27
CA ASP A 37 2.56 4.74 33.63
C ASP A 37 2.54 3.29 33.15
N PRO A 38 2.41 2.30 34.06
CA PRO A 38 2.32 0.89 33.70
C PRO A 38 1.10 0.70 32.81
N GLY A 39 1.33 0.75 31.49
CA GLY A 39 0.30 0.81 30.46
C GLY A 39 -0.79 -0.21 30.72
N ALA A 40 -2.04 0.26 30.73
CA ALA A 40 -3.19 -0.61 31.00
C ALA A 40 -3.46 -1.61 29.87
N ASP A 41 -3.01 -1.29 28.65
CA ASP A 41 -3.41 -2.00 27.44
C ASP A 41 -2.34 -2.92 26.85
N ARG A 42 -1.05 -2.54 26.92
CA ARG A 42 0.04 -3.32 26.32
C ARG A 42 1.35 -3.24 27.10
N LEU A 43 2.17 -4.25 26.86
CA LEU A 43 3.57 -4.30 27.26
C LEU A 43 4.42 -3.48 26.28
N GLU A 44 5.59 -3.07 26.75
CA GLU A 44 6.58 -2.37 25.95
C GLU A 44 7.30 -3.32 24.97
N SER A 45 7.99 -2.75 23.98
CA SER A 45 8.74 -3.51 22.98
C SER A 45 9.84 -4.39 23.60
N GLU A 46 9.97 -5.64 23.12
CA GLU A 46 11.11 -6.51 23.47
C GLU A 46 12.45 -5.86 23.11
N GLN A 47 12.50 -5.11 22.01
CA GLN A 47 13.74 -4.49 21.56
C GLN A 47 14.25 -3.47 22.57
N ASP A 48 13.34 -2.62 23.06
CA ASP A 48 13.65 -1.61 24.08
C ASP A 48 14.03 -2.27 25.40
N LEU A 49 13.44 -3.43 25.72
CA LEU A 49 13.82 -4.24 26.88
C LEU A 49 15.29 -4.61 26.83
N TRP A 50 15.77 -5.16 25.71
CA TRP A 50 17.17 -5.59 25.61
C TRP A 50 18.15 -4.42 25.62
N VAL A 51 17.82 -3.31 24.96
CA VAL A 51 18.63 -2.08 25.00
C VAL A 51 18.71 -1.52 26.42
N MET A 52 17.59 -1.46 27.12
CA MET A 52 17.54 -1.00 28.51
C MET A 52 18.31 -1.93 29.44
N ALA A 53 18.10 -3.25 29.34
CA ALA A 53 18.77 -4.23 30.19
C ALA A 53 20.29 -4.19 30.04
N ALA A 54 20.81 -4.03 28.81
CA ALA A 54 22.25 -3.89 28.55
C ALA A 54 22.85 -2.63 29.21
N LYS A 55 22.08 -1.53 29.24
CA LYS A 55 22.51 -0.26 29.84
C LYS A 55 22.45 -0.26 31.38
N GLU A 56 21.41 -0.85 31.96
CA GLU A 56 21.10 -0.71 33.39
C GLU A 56 21.70 -1.82 34.27
N LEU A 57 22.04 -2.98 33.68
CA LEU A 57 22.66 -4.07 34.43
C LEU A 57 24.18 -3.89 34.57
N PRO A 58 24.77 -4.27 35.72
CA PRO A 58 26.23 -4.31 35.85
C PRO A 58 26.85 -5.25 34.80
N PRO A 59 28.02 -4.90 34.23
CA PRO A 59 28.68 -5.74 33.23
C PRO A 59 28.80 -7.20 33.69
N GLY A 60 28.36 -8.13 32.84
CA GLY A 60 28.45 -9.57 33.07
C GLY A 60 27.39 -10.14 34.01
N SER A 61 26.46 -9.31 34.50
CA SER A 61 25.29 -9.78 35.24
C SER A 61 24.17 -10.13 34.26
N PRO A 62 23.79 -11.41 34.13
CA PRO A 62 22.66 -11.77 33.27
C PRO A 62 21.35 -11.24 33.85
N LEU A 63 20.44 -10.80 32.99
CA LEU A 63 19.06 -10.48 33.38
C LEU A 63 18.37 -11.72 33.98
N ASP A 64 18.59 -12.88 33.36
CA ASP A 64 18.18 -14.20 33.82
C ASP A 64 18.97 -15.31 33.08
N ILE A 65 18.94 -16.55 33.56
CA ILE A 65 19.64 -17.72 32.99
C ILE A 65 18.69 -18.83 32.49
N GLY A 66 17.38 -18.56 32.50
CA GLY A 66 16.33 -19.42 31.97
C GLY A 66 16.10 -20.70 32.76
N MET A 67 16.25 -20.67 34.09
CA MET A 67 16.08 -21.86 34.96
C MET A 67 14.85 -21.71 35.86
N PRO A 68 14.07 -22.78 36.11
CA PRO A 68 12.90 -22.73 36.99
C PRO A 68 13.25 -22.28 38.40
N LYS A 69 12.49 -21.32 38.94
CA LYS A 69 12.65 -20.83 40.31
C LYS A 69 11.50 -21.34 41.19
N PRO A 70 11.77 -21.78 42.42
CA PRO A 70 10.74 -22.36 43.29
C PRO A 70 9.78 -21.32 43.87
N GLN A 71 10.16 -20.04 43.84
CA GLN A 71 9.38 -18.91 44.35
C GLN A 71 9.81 -17.62 43.63
N ALA A 72 8.99 -16.57 43.71
CA ALA A 72 9.32 -15.31 43.05
C ALA A 72 10.43 -14.54 43.77
N GLU A 73 11.21 -13.79 43.00
CA GLU A 73 12.21 -12.86 43.49
C GLU A 73 12.07 -11.46 42.92
N VAL A 74 12.45 -10.47 43.73
CA VAL A 74 12.45 -9.05 43.35
C VAL A 74 13.88 -8.53 43.34
N LEU A 75 14.27 -7.91 42.23
CA LEU A 75 15.58 -7.33 42.01
C LEU A 75 15.41 -5.87 41.60
N VAL A 76 16.27 -4.98 42.08
CA VAL A 76 16.28 -3.57 41.67
C VAL A 76 17.64 -3.23 41.09
N GLY A 77 17.63 -2.73 39.86
CA GLY A 77 18.81 -2.28 39.13
C GLY A 77 18.94 -0.75 39.12
N GLY A 78 20.15 -0.25 38.88
CA GLY A 78 20.43 1.17 38.69
C GLY A 78 21.18 1.86 39.84
N HIS A 79 20.79 3.10 40.13
CA HIS A 79 21.50 4.00 41.04
C HIS A 79 20.53 4.69 42.01
N ALA A 80 21.04 5.11 43.17
CA ALA A 80 20.35 6.09 44.00
C ALA A 80 20.45 7.45 43.31
N ALA A 81 19.36 8.22 43.28
CA ALA A 81 19.32 9.54 42.67
C ALA A 81 18.81 10.57 43.67
N ALA A 82 19.58 11.63 43.88
CA ALA A 82 19.23 12.70 44.78
C ALA A 82 17.99 13.46 44.25
N PRO A 83 16.96 13.70 45.10
CA PRO A 83 15.76 14.41 44.69
C PRO A 83 16.07 15.77 44.09
N GLN A 84 15.43 16.07 42.95
CA GLN A 84 15.58 17.32 42.20
C GLN A 84 17.03 17.61 41.78
N GLY A 85 17.89 16.59 41.70
CA GLY A 85 19.29 16.72 41.30
C GLY A 85 20.17 17.48 42.30
N ARG A 86 19.70 17.68 43.54
CA ARG A 86 20.43 18.39 44.59
C ARG A 86 21.64 17.57 45.04
N LEU A 87 22.71 18.25 45.45
CA LEU A 87 23.84 17.57 46.10
C LEU A 87 23.45 17.19 47.53
N ILE A 88 23.58 15.91 47.87
CA ILE A 88 23.28 15.36 49.19
C ILE A 88 24.43 14.48 49.66
N GLU A 89 24.65 14.43 50.96
CA GLU A 89 25.70 13.59 51.56
C GLU A 89 25.20 12.18 51.88
N ARG A 90 23.91 12.05 52.19
CA ARG A 90 23.30 10.81 52.64
C ARG A 90 21.79 10.79 52.36
N MET A 91 21.25 9.63 52.02
CA MET A 91 19.82 9.44 51.82
C MET A 91 19.36 8.02 52.14
N LEU A 92 18.06 7.90 52.45
CA LEU A 92 17.36 6.63 52.48
C LEU A 92 16.82 6.31 51.08
N LEU A 93 17.02 5.08 50.65
CA LEU A 93 16.53 4.53 49.39
C LEU A 93 15.66 3.32 49.72
N GLY A 94 14.50 3.14 49.09
CA GLY A 94 13.58 2.08 49.49
C GLY A 94 12.60 1.65 48.43
N TRP A 95 12.22 0.39 48.47
CA TRP A 95 11.17 -0.15 47.62
C TRP A 95 10.15 -0.93 48.44
N LYS A 96 8.92 -0.97 47.94
CA LYS A 96 7.81 -1.76 48.47
C LYS A 96 7.10 -2.47 47.32
N LEU A 97 6.73 -3.74 47.52
CA LEU A 97 5.88 -4.53 46.63
C LEU A 97 4.91 -5.35 47.48
N GLY A 98 3.62 -4.99 47.45
CA GLY A 98 2.62 -5.59 48.33
C GLY A 98 3.06 -5.54 49.81
N PRO A 99 3.22 -6.69 50.50
CA PRO A 99 3.66 -6.73 51.89
C PRO A 99 5.18 -6.63 52.07
N MET A 100 5.98 -6.79 50.99
CA MET A 100 7.44 -6.75 51.07
C MET A 100 7.95 -5.33 50.97
N GLN A 101 8.98 -5.00 51.75
CA GLN A 101 9.68 -3.73 51.66
C GLN A 101 11.14 -3.89 52.08
N LYS A 102 12.01 -3.07 51.52
CA LYS A 102 13.42 -3.03 51.91
C LYS A 102 13.99 -1.63 51.73
N HIS A 103 14.82 -1.23 52.68
CA HIS A 103 15.50 0.08 52.66
C HIS A 103 17.02 -0.10 52.69
N LEU A 104 17.71 0.76 51.96
CA LEU A 104 19.14 0.93 51.98
C LEU A 104 19.47 2.36 52.37
N LEU A 105 20.58 2.50 53.08
CA LEU A 105 21.15 3.78 53.43
C LEU A 105 22.33 4.04 52.50
N VAL A 106 22.25 5.14 51.75
CA VAL A 106 23.25 5.50 50.75
C VAL A 106 23.99 6.74 51.21
N THR A 107 25.29 6.63 51.41
CA THR A 107 26.18 7.70 51.88
C THR A 107 27.25 7.98 50.83
N GLY A 108 27.62 9.25 50.67
CA GLY A 108 28.69 9.70 49.79
C GLY A 108 30.05 9.07 50.09
N ASN A 109 31.05 9.26 49.22
CA ASN A 109 32.37 8.67 49.44
C ASN A 109 32.97 9.18 50.76
N ARG A 110 33.43 8.24 51.59
CA ARG A 110 34.06 8.51 52.90
C ARG A 110 35.16 7.48 53.17
N TYR A 111 36.17 7.90 53.92
CA TYR A 111 37.36 7.09 54.24
C TYR A 111 37.60 7.08 55.75
N TRP A 112 38.29 6.06 56.25
CA TRP A 112 38.78 6.06 57.62
C TRP A 112 40.02 6.95 57.73
N GLN A 113 40.04 7.84 58.71
CA GLN A 113 41.17 8.70 59.03
C GLN A 113 41.51 8.61 60.51
N MET A 114 42.79 8.44 60.82
CA MET A 114 43.27 8.51 62.20
C MET A 114 43.33 9.96 62.66
N THR A 115 42.64 10.27 63.76
CA THR A 115 42.65 11.58 64.41
C THR A 115 43.22 11.47 65.83
N GLY A 116 43.47 12.60 66.50
CA GLY A 116 43.86 12.60 67.92
C GLY A 116 42.84 11.92 68.87
N ALA A 117 41.60 11.70 68.40
CA ALA A 117 40.53 11.02 69.12
C ALA A 117 40.25 9.58 68.58
N GLY A 118 41.20 9.00 67.82
CA GLY A 118 41.07 7.68 67.20
C GLY A 118 40.60 7.70 65.74
N TRP A 119 40.29 6.53 65.20
CA TRP A 119 39.79 6.36 63.84
C TRP A 119 38.37 6.92 63.69
N ARG A 120 38.17 7.83 62.74
CA ARG A 120 36.86 8.39 62.41
C ARG A 120 36.64 8.43 60.89
N PRO A 121 35.39 8.32 60.42
CA PRO A 121 35.08 8.56 59.02
C PRO A 121 35.32 10.03 58.66
N THR A 122 35.82 10.29 57.46
CA THR A 122 35.80 11.64 56.88
C THR A 122 34.36 12.12 56.66
N ALA A 123 34.18 13.44 56.48
CA ALA A 123 32.92 13.98 55.97
C ALA A 123 32.55 13.29 54.65
N ALA A 124 31.26 12.97 54.47
CA ALA A 124 30.78 12.31 53.26
C ALA A 124 30.78 13.30 52.10
N GLN A 125 31.38 12.92 50.98
CA GLN A 125 31.37 13.75 49.78
C GLN A 125 29.95 13.80 49.17
N PRO A 126 29.37 14.99 48.92
CA PRO A 126 28.05 15.09 48.31
C PRO A 126 27.99 14.43 46.93
N PHE A 127 26.86 13.81 46.60
CA PHE A 127 26.61 13.17 45.31
C PHE A 127 25.24 13.54 44.75
N ARG A 128 25.11 13.46 43.41
CA ARG A 128 23.80 13.53 42.72
C ARG A 128 23.25 12.14 42.41
N GLN A 129 24.14 11.21 42.09
CA GLN A 129 23.81 9.81 41.84
C GLN A 129 24.86 8.91 42.48
N MET A 130 24.44 7.75 42.96
CA MET A 130 25.33 6.74 43.55
C MET A 130 24.97 5.34 43.02
N PRO A 131 25.86 4.66 42.27
CA PRO A 131 25.61 3.32 41.76
C PRO A 131 25.37 2.29 42.88
N LEU A 132 24.37 1.42 42.74
CA LEU A 132 24.02 0.39 43.72
C LEU A 132 24.76 -0.92 43.42
N THR A 133 26.08 -0.90 43.59
CA THR A 133 26.96 -2.01 43.21
C THR A 133 27.53 -2.73 44.44
N ARG A 134 27.93 -4.00 44.27
CA ARG A 134 28.51 -4.79 45.37
C ARG A 134 29.84 -4.22 45.87
N GLN A 135 30.62 -3.57 44.99
CA GLN A 135 31.86 -2.89 45.34
C GLN A 135 31.66 -1.76 46.36
N ARG A 136 30.45 -1.19 46.38
CA ARG A 136 30.08 -0.09 47.27
C ARG A 136 29.37 -0.56 48.55
N ALA A 137 29.12 -1.86 48.70
CA ALA A 137 28.59 -2.46 49.93
C ALA A 137 29.73 -3.01 50.81
N PHE A 138 29.42 -3.32 52.08
CA PHE A 138 30.42 -3.86 53.00
C PHE A 138 31.05 -5.15 52.45
N GLY A 139 32.38 -5.25 52.52
CA GLY A 139 33.13 -6.43 52.10
C GLY A 139 34.58 -6.11 51.76
N GLY A 140 35.21 -6.98 50.98
CA GLY A 140 36.60 -6.85 50.55
C GLY A 140 37.33 -8.19 50.57
N PRO A 141 38.61 -8.22 50.18
CA PRO A 141 39.43 -9.43 50.19
C PRO A 141 39.33 -10.15 51.54
N GLY A 142 39.12 -11.47 51.52
CA GLY A 142 38.91 -12.28 52.73
C GLY A 142 37.45 -12.37 53.22
N TYR A 143 36.55 -11.50 52.76
CA TYR A 143 35.13 -11.54 53.16
C TYR A 143 34.27 -12.33 52.17
N ALA A 144 34.00 -13.60 52.51
CA ALA A 144 33.34 -14.55 51.61
C ALA A 144 31.96 -14.11 51.06
N ALA A 145 31.20 -13.28 51.79
CA ALA A 145 29.87 -12.83 51.35
C ALA A 145 29.93 -11.70 50.31
N ASN A 146 31.05 -10.97 50.21
CA ASN A 146 31.26 -9.90 49.24
C ASN A 146 32.77 -9.59 49.06
N PRO A 147 33.52 -10.42 48.31
CA PRO A 147 34.98 -10.29 48.22
C PRO A 147 35.44 -9.02 47.50
N VAL A 148 34.57 -8.40 46.70
CA VAL A 148 34.84 -7.17 45.94
C VAL A 148 34.38 -5.89 46.65
N GLY A 149 33.80 -6.01 47.85
CA GLY A 149 33.25 -4.89 48.62
C GLY A 149 34.29 -3.99 49.27
N ALA A 150 33.82 -3.05 50.10
CA ALA A 150 34.67 -2.10 50.83
C ALA A 150 34.49 -2.21 52.35
N GLY A 151 35.56 -1.97 53.11
CA GLY A 151 35.53 -1.86 54.57
C GLY A 151 35.92 -3.13 55.37
N HIS A 152 36.14 -4.28 54.73
CA HIS A 152 36.66 -5.46 55.43
C HIS A 152 38.10 -5.25 55.92
N GLU A 153 38.39 -5.70 57.14
CA GLU A 153 39.69 -5.55 57.83
C GLU A 153 40.20 -4.10 57.89
N ALA A 154 39.29 -3.12 57.95
CA ALA A 154 39.64 -1.70 57.88
C ALA A 154 40.61 -1.26 58.98
N LEU A 155 40.49 -1.80 60.21
CA LEU A 155 41.40 -1.47 61.31
C LEU A 155 42.84 -1.93 61.02
N HIS A 156 43.01 -3.18 60.57
CA HIS A 156 44.32 -3.75 60.26
C HIS A 156 44.98 -3.01 59.10
N ARG A 157 44.22 -2.81 58.01
CA ARG A 157 44.69 -2.13 56.81
C ARG A 157 44.98 -0.64 57.05
N GLY A 158 44.12 0.03 57.81
CA GLY A 158 44.35 1.42 58.23
C GLY A 158 45.59 1.54 59.12
N ALA A 159 45.81 0.62 60.06
CA ALA A 159 47.02 0.58 60.88
C ALA A 159 48.30 0.34 60.06
N ALA A 160 48.20 -0.35 58.92
CA ALA A 160 49.28 -0.52 57.94
C ALA A 160 49.52 0.72 57.05
N GLY A 161 48.78 1.82 57.28
CA GLY A 161 48.91 3.07 56.53
C GLY A 161 48.10 3.11 55.23
N GLU A 162 47.23 2.13 54.96
CA GLU A 162 46.34 2.16 53.80
C GLU A 162 45.19 3.14 53.99
N LEU A 163 44.82 3.85 52.92
CA LEU A 163 43.59 4.63 52.88
C LEU A 163 42.39 3.69 52.66
N VAL A 164 41.63 3.39 53.71
CA VAL A 164 40.50 2.46 53.64
C VAL A 164 39.18 3.21 53.44
N ALA A 165 38.48 2.95 52.33
CA ALA A 165 37.15 3.47 52.07
C ALA A 165 36.09 2.78 52.95
N LEU A 166 35.07 3.53 53.38
CA LEU A 166 33.85 2.97 53.94
C LEU A 166 32.87 2.61 52.80
N PRO A 167 32.01 1.61 52.98
CA PRO A 167 30.95 1.33 52.02
C PRO A 167 30.00 2.52 51.90
N ASN A 168 29.51 2.76 50.67
CA ASN A 168 28.48 3.75 50.39
C ASN A 168 27.08 3.19 50.63
N VAL A 169 26.89 1.88 50.46
CA VAL A 169 25.59 1.20 50.54
C VAL A 169 25.56 0.33 51.79
N GLU A 170 24.67 0.68 52.72
CA GLU A 170 24.54 0.05 54.04
C GLU A 170 23.08 -0.33 54.32
N SER A 171 22.87 -1.28 55.24
CA SER A 171 21.55 -1.48 55.84
C SER A 171 21.37 -0.41 56.94
N PRO A 172 20.21 0.27 57.00
CA PRO A 172 19.91 1.20 58.09
C PRO A 172 20.06 0.58 59.49
N GLU A 173 19.77 -0.71 59.62
CA GLU A 173 19.86 -1.48 60.88
C GLU A 173 21.31 -1.79 61.29
N HIS A 174 22.24 -1.81 60.33
CA HIS A 174 23.64 -2.19 60.52
C HIS A 174 24.60 -1.09 60.03
N ALA A 175 24.23 0.18 60.21
CA ALA A 175 25.05 1.31 59.77
C ALA A 175 26.39 1.34 60.51
N ILE A 176 27.49 1.45 59.77
CA ILE A 176 28.85 1.32 60.30
C ILE A 176 29.27 2.61 61.00
N GLN A 177 29.56 2.49 62.30
CA GLN A 177 30.00 3.60 63.16
C GLN A 177 31.46 3.45 63.62
N PHE A 178 31.96 2.23 63.76
CA PHE A 178 33.30 1.92 64.26
C PHE A 178 34.13 1.17 63.22
N ILE A 179 35.45 1.37 63.21
CA ILE A 179 36.37 0.84 62.18
C ILE A 179 36.51 -0.69 62.18
N ASP A 180 36.20 -1.34 63.29
CA ASP A 180 36.19 -2.80 63.48
C ASP A 180 34.80 -3.42 63.31
N THR A 181 33.79 -2.63 62.90
CA THR A 181 32.43 -3.14 62.67
C THR A 181 32.41 -4.11 61.48
N VAL A 182 31.81 -5.28 61.67
CA VAL A 182 31.51 -6.25 60.61
C VAL A 182 30.01 -6.22 60.33
N ALA A 183 29.64 -5.95 59.08
CA ALA A 183 28.24 -5.85 58.65
C ALA A 183 27.91 -6.84 57.51
N PRO A 184 26.64 -7.28 57.37
CA PRO A 184 26.22 -8.00 56.18
C PRO A 184 26.25 -7.08 54.95
N PRO A 185 26.61 -7.58 53.75
CA PRO A 185 26.59 -6.77 52.54
C PRO A 185 25.14 -6.43 52.16
N ALA A 186 24.84 -5.14 52.09
CA ALA A 186 23.51 -4.64 51.73
C ALA A 186 23.39 -4.43 50.21
N SER A 187 22.32 -4.94 49.59
CA SER A 187 22.12 -4.88 48.13
C SER A 187 20.63 -4.99 47.79
N PHE A 188 20.22 -4.35 46.68
CA PHE A 188 18.96 -4.66 46.00
C PHE A 188 19.13 -5.56 44.76
N GLY A 189 20.34 -5.57 44.19
CA GLY A 189 20.68 -6.31 43.00
C GLY A 189 21.08 -7.77 43.27
N PRO A 190 21.50 -8.49 42.22
CA PRO A 190 21.70 -9.93 42.26
C PRO A 190 22.92 -10.33 43.10
N MET A 191 22.82 -11.49 43.76
CA MET A 191 23.93 -12.20 44.36
C MET A 191 24.80 -12.83 43.26
N ALA A 192 26.12 -12.70 43.35
CA ALA A 192 27.01 -13.36 42.39
C ALA A 192 26.90 -14.89 42.46
N LEU A 193 27.33 -15.51 41.37
CA LEU A 193 27.28 -16.95 41.17
C LEU A 193 28.09 -17.73 42.22
N ASP A 194 29.21 -17.16 42.66
CA ASP A 194 30.15 -17.73 43.63
C ASP A 194 29.78 -17.45 45.11
N ASP A 195 28.65 -16.80 45.35
CA ASP A 195 28.19 -16.52 46.72
C ASP A 195 27.90 -17.85 47.45
N ARG A 196 28.54 -18.08 48.61
CA ARG A 196 28.37 -19.33 49.37
C ARG A 196 26.91 -19.62 49.73
N ARG A 197 26.06 -18.58 49.88
CA ARG A 197 24.62 -18.73 50.14
C ARG A 197 23.85 -19.30 48.94
N ARG A 198 24.41 -19.22 47.72
CA ARG A 198 23.91 -19.91 46.53
C ARG A 198 24.58 -21.26 46.32
N LEU A 199 25.90 -21.32 46.45
CA LEU A 199 26.67 -22.56 46.21
C LEU A 199 26.30 -23.71 47.16
N GLN A 200 25.75 -23.43 48.35
CA GLN A 200 25.19 -24.47 49.22
C GLN A 200 24.04 -25.28 48.57
N TYR A 201 23.44 -24.78 47.49
CA TYR A 201 22.38 -25.43 46.72
C TYR A 201 22.89 -26.12 45.44
N ALA A 202 24.20 -26.11 45.20
CA ALA A 202 24.77 -26.61 43.94
C ALA A 202 24.60 -28.13 43.76
N GLY A 203 24.47 -28.87 44.87
CA GLY A 203 24.46 -30.34 44.89
C GLY A 203 25.88 -30.94 44.96
N THR A 204 25.95 -32.25 44.79
CA THR A 204 27.18 -33.03 44.92
C THR A 204 27.82 -33.31 43.55
N TYR A 205 29.01 -32.77 43.30
CA TYR A 205 29.79 -32.98 42.06
C TYR A 205 31.02 -33.86 42.34
N ASP A 206 30.83 -35.18 42.31
CA ASP A 206 31.87 -36.18 42.57
C ASP A 206 32.26 -36.97 41.29
N ASP A 207 33.14 -37.97 41.43
CA ASP A 207 33.55 -38.85 40.33
C ASP A 207 32.38 -39.61 39.69
N ALA A 208 31.32 -39.89 40.45
CA ALA A 208 30.14 -40.57 39.93
C ALA A 208 29.35 -39.63 39.02
N TRP A 209 29.17 -38.37 39.42
CA TRP A 209 28.62 -37.33 38.56
C TRP A 209 29.45 -37.14 37.28
N LEU A 210 30.78 -37.05 37.40
CA LEU A 210 31.67 -36.84 36.25
C LEU A 210 31.59 -37.98 35.23
N LYS A 211 31.44 -39.22 35.69
CA LYS A 211 31.38 -40.42 34.82
C LYS A 211 30.01 -40.66 34.20
N SER A 212 28.92 -40.25 34.85
CA SER A 212 27.56 -40.69 34.48
C SER A 212 26.58 -39.57 34.13
N LEU A 213 26.82 -38.35 34.60
CA LEU A 213 25.86 -37.24 34.52
C LEU A 213 26.42 -35.99 33.82
N ALA A 214 27.72 -35.72 33.93
CA ALA A 214 28.34 -34.52 33.35
C ALA A 214 28.02 -34.41 31.85
N PRO A 215 27.69 -33.19 31.35
CA PRO A 215 27.73 -31.89 32.02
C PRO A 215 26.40 -31.44 32.68
N ALA A 216 25.47 -32.35 32.99
CA ALA A 216 24.19 -31.98 33.63
C ALA A 216 24.36 -31.50 35.08
N LEU A 217 23.35 -30.88 35.67
CA LEU A 217 23.35 -30.55 37.11
C LEU A 217 23.38 -31.81 37.97
N ALA A 218 23.95 -31.71 39.17
CA ALA A 218 23.87 -32.77 40.16
C ALA A 218 22.40 -33.11 40.48
N THR A 219 22.08 -34.39 40.72
CA THR A 219 20.71 -34.85 40.95
C THR A 219 20.09 -34.28 42.22
N ASP A 220 20.91 -33.90 43.19
CA ASP A 220 20.55 -33.26 44.46
C ASP A 220 20.66 -31.73 44.43
N ALA A 221 20.93 -31.13 43.26
CA ALA A 221 20.95 -29.67 43.10
C ALA A 221 19.57 -29.07 43.39
N ASP A 222 19.51 -28.08 44.26
CA ASP A 222 18.28 -27.42 44.66
C ASP A 222 18.00 -26.21 43.73
N PRO A 223 16.78 -26.06 43.18
CA PRO A 223 16.42 -24.93 42.31
C PRO A 223 16.71 -23.54 42.91
N ARG A 224 16.82 -23.42 44.23
CA ARG A 224 17.25 -22.18 44.91
C ARG A 224 18.65 -21.70 44.51
N LEU A 225 19.47 -22.55 43.90
CA LEU A 225 20.74 -22.19 43.25
C LEU A 225 20.57 -21.04 42.22
N PHE A 226 19.41 -21.01 41.55
CA PHE A 226 19.09 -20.05 40.49
C PHE A 226 18.39 -18.79 40.97
N MET A 227 18.16 -18.66 42.29
CA MET A 227 17.66 -17.43 42.88
C MET A 227 18.80 -16.41 42.98
N PHE A 228 18.65 -15.29 42.26
CA PHE A 228 19.63 -14.22 42.24
C PHE A 228 19.42 -13.26 43.40
N ALA A 229 18.18 -13.05 43.84
CA ALA A 229 17.92 -12.11 44.91
C ALA A 229 18.33 -12.67 46.28
N PRO A 230 18.79 -11.84 47.23
CA PRO A 230 19.02 -12.26 48.60
C PRO A 230 17.72 -12.76 49.27
N PRO A 231 17.79 -13.60 50.33
CA PRO A 231 16.61 -14.23 50.93
C PRO A 231 15.49 -13.27 51.38
N ASP A 232 15.83 -12.06 51.78
CA ASP A 232 14.90 -11.00 52.19
C ASP A 232 14.14 -10.34 51.03
N GLN A 233 14.45 -10.71 49.78
CA GLN A 233 13.79 -10.23 48.56
C GLN A 233 13.11 -11.37 47.78
N ARG A 234 12.80 -12.48 48.46
CA ARG A 234 12.11 -13.63 47.88
C ARG A 234 10.73 -13.78 48.51
N MET A 235 9.72 -13.98 47.67
CA MET A 235 8.34 -14.20 48.10
C MET A 235 8.13 -15.65 48.54
N ALA A 236 7.11 -15.91 49.36
CA ALA A 236 6.69 -17.28 49.70
C ALA A 236 5.97 -17.99 48.54
N GLY A 237 5.56 -17.25 47.51
CA GLY A 237 4.88 -17.76 46.32
C GLY A 237 5.35 -17.03 45.05
N PHE A 238 4.53 -17.03 44.01
CA PHE A 238 4.80 -16.34 42.74
C PHE A 238 4.10 -14.97 42.70
N ILE A 239 4.60 -14.08 41.84
CA ILE A 239 3.92 -12.82 41.55
C ILE A 239 2.69 -13.12 40.68
N SER A 240 1.57 -12.47 41.00
CA SER A 240 0.29 -12.67 40.30
C SER A 240 0.00 -11.58 39.26
N GLY A 241 0.61 -10.39 39.41
CA GLY A 241 0.23 -9.19 38.66
C GLY A 241 -0.80 -8.38 39.45
N GLY A 242 -0.76 -7.05 39.31
CA GLY A 242 -1.61 -6.13 40.06
C GLY A 242 -1.09 -5.73 41.44
N GLU A 243 0.01 -6.28 41.94
CA GLU A 243 0.57 -5.89 43.23
C GLU A 243 0.95 -4.40 43.25
N PRO A 244 0.60 -3.64 44.31
CA PRO A 244 1.02 -2.24 44.42
C PRO A 244 2.53 -2.17 44.70
N TYR A 245 3.21 -1.26 44.03
CA TYR A 245 4.62 -0.98 44.29
C TYR A 245 4.86 0.51 44.58
N ALA A 246 5.93 0.77 45.33
CA ALA A 246 6.45 2.11 45.58
C ALA A 246 7.98 2.08 45.54
N LEU A 247 8.59 3.04 44.85
CA LEU A 247 10.02 3.19 44.69
C LEU A 247 10.42 4.59 45.11
N GLN A 248 11.26 4.70 46.14
CA GLN A 248 11.68 5.96 46.70
C GLN A 248 13.15 6.23 46.35
N ASN A 249 13.40 7.41 45.80
CA ASN A 249 14.71 8.03 45.57
C ASN A 249 15.63 7.36 44.53
N PHE A 250 15.04 6.69 43.54
CA PHE A 250 15.79 6.10 42.42
C PHE A 250 15.89 7.02 41.19
N ALA A 251 15.02 8.02 41.08
CA ALA A 251 15.02 8.99 39.99
C ALA A 251 14.98 10.42 40.56
N ALA A 252 15.82 11.31 40.05
CA ALA A 252 15.95 12.67 40.57
C ALA A 252 14.67 13.51 40.37
N GLU A 253 14.08 13.42 39.18
CA GLU A 253 12.88 14.17 38.80
C GLU A 253 11.60 13.58 39.42
N HIS A 254 11.62 12.29 39.73
CA HIS A 254 10.51 11.57 40.34
C HIS A 254 10.98 10.81 41.59
N PRO A 255 11.15 11.51 42.73
CA PRO A 255 11.66 10.90 43.97
C PRO A 255 10.77 9.81 44.55
N LEU A 256 9.49 9.76 44.15
CA LEU A 256 8.56 8.70 44.50
C LEU A 256 7.86 8.23 43.21
N ILE A 257 7.97 6.94 42.92
CA ILE A 257 7.29 6.28 41.80
C ILE A 257 6.37 5.22 42.40
N GLU A 258 5.06 5.36 42.20
CA GLU A 258 4.04 4.47 42.74
C GLU A 258 3.14 3.96 41.62
N GLY A 259 2.67 2.73 41.75
CA GLY A 259 1.80 2.12 40.75
C GLY A 259 1.36 0.72 41.14
N ARG A 260 0.81 -0.01 40.16
CA ARG A 260 0.46 -1.42 40.27
C ARG A 260 1.11 -2.19 39.14
N LEU A 261 1.62 -3.38 39.42
CA LEU A 261 2.17 -4.24 38.38
C LEU A 261 1.11 -4.53 37.31
N PRO A 262 1.47 -4.57 36.01
CA PRO A 262 0.51 -4.95 34.98
C PRO A 262 -0.06 -6.35 35.22
N ALA A 263 -1.38 -6.48 35.11
CA ALA A 263 -2.09 -7.73 35.32
C ALA A 263 -2.31 -8.45 33.98
N PHE A 264 -1.23 -9.01 33.41
CA PHE A 264 -1.29 -9.82 32.18
C PHE A 264 -1.18 -11.32 32.46
N ARG A 265 -1.90 -12.11 31.68
CA ARG A 265 -1.85 -13.56 31.62
C ARG A 265 -1.03 -13.96 30.40
N VAL A 266 0.22 -14.40 30.59
CA VAL A 266 1.03 -14.94 29.50
C VAL A 266 0.69 -16.41 29.32
N ARG A 267 0.36 -16.80 28.09
CA ARG A 267 0.02 -18.16 27.68
C ARG A 267 1.11 -18.70 26.77
N CYS A 268 1.42 -19.98 26.91
CA CYS A 268 2.47 -20.65 26.15
C CYS A 268 1.91 -21.95 25.57
N PHE A 269 2.17 -22.20 24.28
CA PHE A 269 1.69 -23.37 23.55
C PHE A 269 2.86 -24.08 22.88
N ILE A 270 2.88 -25.41 22.97
CA ILE A 270 3.90 -26.27 22.38
C ILE A 270 3.28 -27.11 21.28
N GLY A 271 3.79 -26.90 20.07
CA GLY A 271 3.54 -27.75 18.93
C GLY A 271 4.53 -28.89 18.87
N TRP A 272 4.07 -30.13 18.97
CA TRP A 272 4.93 -31.30 18.82
C TRP A 272 5.15 -31.66 17.35
N ARG A 273 6.33 -32.17 16.99
CA ARG A 273 6.58 -32.73 15.65
C ARG A 273 5.76 -33.98 15.39
N ASP A 274 5.55 -34.79 16.43
CA ASP A 274 4.59 -35.89 16.38
C ASP A 274 3.17 -35.32 16.43
N ALA A 275 2.49 -35.34 15.28
CA ALA A 275 1.12 -34.86 15.13
C ALA A 275 0.14 -35.54 16.10
N ARG A 276 0.43 -36.75 16.60
CA ARG A 276 -0.43 -37.46 17.57
C ARG A 276 -0.44 -36.80 18.95
N ARG A 277 0.60 -36.04 19.29
CA ARG A 277 0.69 -35.30 20.56
C ARG A 277 -0.06 -33.97 20.52
N GLY A 278 -0.44 -33.49 19.33
CA GLY A 278 -1.21 -32.26 19.15
C GLY A 278 -0.48 -31.01 19.66
N VAL A 279 -1.23 -30.07 20.23
CA VAL A 279 -0.69 -28.86 20.87
C VAL A 279 -0.93 -28.96 22.37
N THR A 280 0.08 -28.59 23.15
CA THR A 280 -0.02 -28.55 24.62
C THR A 280 0.06 -27.12 25.12
N GLU A 281 -0.96 -26.67 25.85
CA GLU A 281 -0.90 -25.40 26.58
C GLU A 281 -0.17 -25.56 27.91
N LEU A 282 0.72 -24.62 28.21
CA LEU A 282 1.50 -24.55 29.44
C LEU A 282 1.11 -23.33 30.26
N GLN A 283 0.89 -23.55 31.56
CA GLN A 283 0.70 -22.46 32.51
C GLN A 283 2.04 -21.78 32.79
N THR A 284 2.08 -20.45 32.67
CA THR A 284 3.24 -19.64 33.04
C THR A 284 3.06 -19.03 34.43
N ARG A 285 4.17 -18.70 35.11
CA ARG A 285 4.19 -18.06 36.42
C ARG A 285 5.25 -16.97 36.47
N ILE A 286 4.97 -15.84 37.13
CA ILE A 286 5.96 -14.78 37.30
C ILE A 286 6.85 -15.12 38.49
N ASP A 287 8.08 -15.52 38.20
CA ASP A 287 9.05 -15.91 39.23
C ASP A 287 10.19 -14.90 39.42
N THR A 288 10.26 -13.88 38.56
CA THR A 288 11.29 -12.86 38.64
C THR A 288 10.71 -11.50 38.25
N LEU A 289 10.93 -10.50 39.09
CA LEU A 289 10.63 -9.10 38.81
C LEU A 289 11.90 -8.27 38.93
N TRP A 290 12.23 -7.58 37.85
CA TRP A 290 13.25 -6.54 37.84
C TRP A 290 12.60 -5.16 37.84
N LEU A 291 13.10 -4.26 38.69
CA LEU A 291 12.71 -2.85 38.72
C LEU A 291 13.95 -2.01 38.38
N PHE A 292 13.98 -1.45 37.17
CA PHE A 292 15.00 -0.52 36.70
C PHE A 292 14.49 0.91 36.90
N ALA A 293 14.45 1.31 38.16
CA ALA A 293 13.77 2.53 38.59
C ALA A 293 14.39 3.81 37.99
N GLY A 294 15.70 3.83 37.74
CA GLY A 294 16.39 4.93 37.05
C GLY A 294 15.97 5.08 35.58
N ALA A 295 15.75 3.96 34.88
CA ALA A 295 15.22 3.92 33.51
C ALA A 295 13.69 3.99 33.45
N ARG A 296 12.99 3.99 34.59
CA ARG A 296 11.53 3.89 34.70
C ARG A 296 10.96 2.69 33.93
N ARG A 297 11.64 1.54 34.02
CA ARG A 297 11.20 0.29 33.39
C ARG A 297 11.15 -0.85 34.40
N GLY A 298 10.12 -1.69 34.29
CA GLY A 298 10.00 -2.95 35.03
C GLY A 298 10.00 -4.11 34.05
N VAL A 299 10.54 -5.25 34.46
CA VAL A 299 10.53 -6.49 33.66
C VAL A 299 10.01 -7.65 34.51
N MET A 300 8.90 -8.25 34.08
CA MET A 300 8.37 -9.50 34.64
C MET A 300 8.82 -10.67 33.78
N ILE A 301 9.33 -11.72 34.42
CA ILE A 301 9.73 -12.95 33.72
C ILE A 301 8.73 -14.06 34.06
N TYR A 302 7.99 -14.48 33.03
CA TYR A 302 7.03 -15.56 33.08
C TYR A 302 7.72 -16.85 32.69
N ARG A 303 7.71 -17.85 33.58
CA ARG A 303 8.42 -19.12 33.36
C ARG A 303 7.46 -20.30 33.35
N THR A 304 7.76 -21.26 32.47
CA THR A 304 7.13 -22.58 32.44
C THR A 304 8.14 -23.63 31.96
N ALA A 305 7.84 -24.91 32.18
CA ALA A 305 8.67 -26.02 31.74
C ALA A 305 7.82 -27.25 31.40
N ILE A 306 8.27 -28.04 30.43
CA ILE A 306 7.65 -29.30 30.02
C ILE A 306 8.70 -30.37 29.76
N ALA A 307 8.38 -31.63 30.04
CA ALA A 307 9.24 -32.76 29.70
C ALA A 307 9.33 -32.96 28.17
N VAL A 308 10.54 -33.21 27.68
CA VAL A 308 10.85 -33.53 26.27
C VAL A 308 11.60 -34.85 26.18
N HIS A 309 11.46 -35.53 25.06
CA HIS A 309 12.17 -36.79 24.83
C HIS A 309 13.61 -36.57 24.39
N GLU A 310 13.83 -35.55 23.57
CA GLU A 310 15.13 -35.23 23.01
C GLU A 310 15.85 -34.19 23.87
N LEU A 311 17.15 -34.40 24.13
CA LEU A 311 17.96 -33.51 24.98
C LEU A 311 18.09 -32.09 24.40
N ASP A 312 17.99 -31.96 23.08
CA ASP A 312 18.04 -30.69 22.36
C ASP A 312 16.65 -30.07 22.10
N GLY A 313 15.58 -30.76 22.53
CA GLY A 313 14.18 -30.35 22.30
C GLY A 313 13.74 -30.47 20.84
N SER A 314 14.41 -31.28 20.02
CA SER A 314 14.08 -31.45 18.60
C SER A 314 12.69 -32.09 18.35
N ASP A 315 12.08 -32.73 19.35
CA ASP A 315 10.70 -33.22 19.30
C ASP A 315 9.64 -32.10 19.29
N VAL A 316 10.05 -30.85 19.56
CA VAL A 316 9.22 -29.65 19.45
C VAL A 316 9.30 -29.07 18.03
N GLY A 317 8.13 -28.93 17.40
CA GLY A 317 7.97 -28.29 16.09
C GLY A 317 7.97 -26.77 16.18
N ASP A 318 7.25 -26.22 17.17
CA ASP A 318 7.14 -24.78 17.39
C ASP A 318 6.75 -24.43 18.84
N ILE A 319 7.02 -23.17 19.19
CA ILE A 319 6.67 -22.56 20.47
C ILE A 319 5.89 -21.29 20.16
N MET A 320 4.67 -21.19 20.67
CA MET A 320 3.86 -19.98 20.57
C MET A 320 3.63 -19.36 21.94
N VAL A 321 3.90 -18.06 22.09
CA VAL A 321 3.54 -17.30 23.29
C VAL A 321 2.60 -16.16 22.95
N ALA A 322 1.67 -15.89 23.86
CA ALA A 322 0.70 -14.81 23.76
C ALA A 322 0.44 -14.22 25.15
N TYR A 323 -0.16 -13.04 25.23
CA TYR A 323 -0.61 -12.50 26.50
C TYR A 323 -1.99 -11.85 26.38
N GLU A 324 -2.75 -11.92 27.48
CA GLU A 324 -4.11 -11.43 27.60
C GLU A 324 -4.23 -10.56 28.86
N ARG A 325 -5.16 -9.61 28.89
CA ARG A 325 -5.48 -8.88 30.14
C ARG A 325 -6.14 -9.84 31.13
N GLN A 326 -5.71 -9.85 32.40
CA GLN A 326 -6.34 -10.68 33.43
C GLN A 326 -7.76 -10.20 33.78
N SER A 327 -8.08 -8.93 33.52
CA SER A 327 -9.43 -8.37 33.68
C SER A 327 -10.43 -8.89 32.66
N GLU A 328 -9.96 -9.51 31.57
CA GLU A 328 -10.79 -10.08 30.51
C GLU A 328 -10.87 -11.61 30.62
N PRO A 329 -11.96 -12.23 30.13
CA PRO A 329 -12.02 -13.68 30.02
C PRO A 329 -10.92 -14.18 29.07
N ALA A 330 -10.29 -15.31 29.44
CA ALA A 330 -9.26 -15.92 28.60
C ALA A 330 -9.86 -16.35 27.25
N ARG A 331 -9.13 -16.13 26.15
CA ARG A 331 -9.61 -16.51 24.82
C ARG A 331 -9.68 -18.04 24.71
N PRO A 332 -10.62 -18.60 23.94
CA PRO A 332 -10.73 -20.06 23.79
C PRO A 332 -9.47 -20.64 23.13
N LEU A 333 -9.16 -21.92 23.43
CA LEU A 333 -7.98 -22.59 22.86
C LEU A 333 -8.02 -22.64 21.31
N ASP A 334 -9.22 -22.76 20.74
CA ASP A 334 -9.44 -22.77 19.28
C ASP A 334 -8.93 -21.49 18.59
N HIS A 335 -9.01 -20.34 19.25
CA HIS A 335 -8.42 -19.08 18.75
C HIS A 335 -6.93 -19.26 18.48
N TYR A 336 -6.20 -19.81 19.45
CA TYR A 336 -4.75 -20.00 19.36
C TYR A 336 -4.37 -21.11 18.38
N HIS A 337 -5.18 -22.17 18.27
CA HIS A 337 -5.00 -23.15 17.21
C HIS A 337 -5.10 -22.53 15.82
N ASN A 338 -6.07 -21.65 15.59
CA ASN A 338 -6.26 -20.96 14.33
C ASN A 338 -5.11 -19.99 14.04
N VAL A 339 -4.74 -19.14 15.00
CA VAL A 339 -3.59 -18.22 14.86
C VAL A 339 -2.30 -18.99 14.53
N ARG A 340 -2.07 -20.11 15.22
CA ARG A 340 -0.91 -20.96 14.97
C ARG A 340 -0.94 -21.58 13.56
N LYS A 341 -2.10 -22.03 13.08
CA LYS A 341 -2.27 -22.53 11.71
C LYS A 341 -1.94 -21.45 10.67
N LEU A 342 -2.46 -20.23 10.86
CA LEU A 342 -2.23 -19.09 9.96
C LEU A 342 -0.77 -18.61 9.95
N ARG A 343 -0.07 -18.68 11.10
CA ARG A 343 1.31 -18.18 11.22
C ARG A 343 2.39 -19.22 10.94
N LEU A 344 2.05 -20.51 10.91
CA LEU A 344 2.99 -21.59 10.55
C LEU A 344 2.91 -21.99 9.08
N ASP A 345 1.81 -21.68 8.39
CA ASP A 345 1.64 -21.95 6.96
C ASP A 345 2.40 -20.89 6.14
N PRO A 346 3.42 -21.28 5.33
CA PRO A 346 4.21 -20.33 4.53
C PRO A 346 3.39 -19.44 3.60
N THR A 347 2.19 -19.87 3.18
CA THR A 347 1.33 -19.09 2.28
C THR A 347 0.57 -17.97 2.99
N THR A 348 0.27 -18.15 4.28
CA THR A 348 -0.54 -17.20 5.06
C THR A 348 0.27 -16.47 6.14
N ALA A 349 1.42 -17.00 6.55
CA ALA A 349 2.24 -16.47 7.63
C ALA A 349 2.58 -14.99 7.45
N THR A 350 2.89 -14.56 6.22
CA THR A 350 3.22 -13.17 5.92
C THR A 350 2.02 -12.24 6.09
N ARG A 351 0.80 -12.67 5.75
CA ARG A 351 -0.43 -11.85 5.90
C ARG A 351 -0.70 -11.49 7.37
N TYR A 352 -0.25 -12.33 8.30
CA TYR A 352 -0.53 -12.16 9.73
C TYR A 352 0.71 -11.81 10.56
N ALA A 353 1.86 -11.55 9.93
CA ALA A 353 3.11 -11.30 10.64
C ALA A 353 3.00 -10.11 11.63
N PHE A 354 2.26 -9.07 11.23
CA PHE A 354 2.07 -7.82 11.98
C PHE A 354 0.73 -7.73 12.72
N SER A 355 -0.09 -8.79 12.71
CA SER A 355 -1.40 -8.80 13.38
C SER A 355 -1.24 -9.07 14.89
N GLU A 356 -0.58 -8.15 15.62
CA GLU A 356 -0.22 -8.31 17.03
C GLU A 356 -1.41 -8.66 17.93
N HIS A 357 -2.61 -8.12 17.64
CA HIS A 357 -3.85 -8.40 18.40
C HIS A 357 -4.24 -9.89 18.46
N GLN A 358 -3.72 -10.73 17.55
CA GLN A 358 -3.93 -12.18 17.60
C GLN A 358 -3.22 -12.84 18.80
N LEU A 359 -2.09 -12.26 19.23
CA LEU A 359 -1.19 -12.77 20.28
C LEU A 359 -1.08 -11.81 21.48
N ALA A 360 -1.59 -10.60 21.37
CA ALA A 360 -1.62 -9.57 22.40
C ALA A 360 -3.07 -9.08 22.63
N PRO A 361 -3.34 -8.35 23.72
CA PRO A 361 -4.65 -7.74 23.93
C PRO A 361 -5.02 -6.80 22.78
N GLU A 362 -6.31 -6.79 22.44
CA GLU A 362 -6.85 -5.82 21.50
C GLU A 362 -6.67 -4.40 22.02
N LEU A 363 -6.48 -3.46 21.09
CA LEU A 363 -6.53 -2.04 21.40
C LEU A 363 -7.88 -1.69 22.05
N SER A 364 -7.80 -0.76 22.99
CA SER A 364 -9.00 -0.19 23.60
C SER A 364 -9.91 0.43 22.53
N ALA A 365 -11.22 0.46 22.81
CA ALA A 365 -12.19 1.01 21.88
C ALA A 365 -11.86 2.47 21.52
N ALA A 366 -11.39 3.25 22.50
CA ALA A 366 -10.99 4.64 22.30
C ALA A 366 -9.80 4.79 21.33
N GLU A 367 -8.81 3.89 21.39
CA GLU A 367 -7.66 3.94 20.48
C GLU A 367 -8.04 3.52 19.06
N ARG A 368 -8.90 2.49 18.93
CA ARG A 368 -9.46 2.11 17.62
C ARG A 368 -10.24 3.25 16.98
N GLU A 369 -11.12 3.90 17.75
CA GLU A 369 -11.91 5.04 17.30
C GLU A 369 -11.01 6.21 16.88
N ARG A 370 -9.96 6.52 17.63
CA ARG A 370 -8.98 7.55 17.25
C ARG A 370 -8.31 7.25 15.91
N ARG A 371 -7.85 6.01 15.69
CA ARG A 371 -7.22 5.59 14.43
C ARG A 371 -8.21 5.64 13.27
N GLU A 372 -9.44 5.22 13.49
CA GLU A 372 -10.52 5.26 12.50
C GLU A 372 -10.87 6.70 12.11
N VAL A 373 -11.05 7.60 13.10
CA VAL A 373 -11.25 9.04 12.86
C VAL A 373 -10.07 9.64 12.09
N ARG A 374 -8.83 9.24 12.43
CA ARG A 374 -7.64 9.72 11.72
C ARG A 374 -7.61 9.27 10.25
N ARG A 375 -7.98 8.02 9.96
CA ARG A 375 -8.14 7.51 8.59
C ARG A 375 -9.22 8.27 7.84
N HIS A 376 -10.38 8.49 8.46
CA HIS A 376 -11.45 9.27 7.86
C HIS A 376 -11.00 10.69 7.53
N ALA A 377 -10.31 11.37 8.44
CA ALA A 377 -9.80 12.72 8.20
C ALA A 377 -8.80 12.78 7.02
N LEU A 378 -7.90 11.78 6.90
CA LEU A 378 -6.96 11.70 5.78
C LEU A 378 -7.67 11.38 4.47
N ALA A 379 -8.69 10.52 4.50
CA ALA A 379 -9.52 10.21 3.35
C ALA A 379 -10.33 11.44 2.88
N ASP A 380 -10.89 12.21 3.81
CA ASP A 380 -11.60 13.46 3.53
C ASP A 380 -10.66 14.52 2.94
N GLU A 381 -9.43 14.62 3.45
CA GLU A 381 -8.42 15.54 2.91
C GLU A 381 -8.07 15.21 1.45
N ARG A 382 -7.97 13.92 1.11
CA ARG A 382 -7.75 13.46 -0.27
C ARG A 382 -8.96 13.76 -1.15
N ALA A 383 -10.17 13.43 -0.70
CA ALA A 383 -11.40 13.72 -1.42
C ALA A 383 -11.54 15.23 -1.69
N ALA A 384 -11.19 16.08 -0.72
CA ALA A 384 -11.18 17.53 -0.88
C ALA A 384 -10.13 18.01 -1.90
N ARG A 385 -8.90 17.48 -1.87
CA ARG A 385 -7.87 17.79 -2.88
C ARG A 385 -8.29 17.34 -4.28
N HIS A 386 -8.95 16.20 -4.38
CA HIS A 386 -9.50 15.68 -5.62
C HIS A 386 -10.61 16.59 -6.18
N LEU A 387 -11.58 16.97 -5.34
CA LEU A 387 -12.61 17.94 -5.72
C LEU A 387 -12.00 19.28 -6.14
N ALA A 388 -10.97 19.76 -5.43
CA ALA A 388 -10.28 20.99 -5.81
C ALA A 388 -9.58 20.88 -7.18
N SER A 389 -8.94 19.74 -7.47
CA SER A 389 -8.33 19.46 -8.78
C SER A 389 -9.39 19.41 -9.89
N MET A 390 -10.48 18.67 -9.70
CA MET A 390 -11.59 18.63 -10.66
C MET A 390 -12.21 20.02 -10.89
N ARG A 391 -12.36 20.83 -9.83
CA ARG A 391 -12.90 22.19 -9.92
C ARG A 391 -11.97 23.09 -10.73
N TRP A 392 -10.68 23.04 -10.43
CA TRP A 392 -9.67 23.78 -11.16
C TRP A 392 -9.67 23.42 -12.65
N THR A 393 -9.76 22.13 -12.98
CA THR A 393 -9.85 21.67 -14.38
C THR A 393 -11.11 22.18 -15.08
N LEU A 394 -12.27 22.12 -14.40
CA LEU A 394 -13.51 22.66 -14.94
C LEU A 394 -13.41 24.18 -15.19
N ASP A 395 -12.80 24.92 -14.27
CA ASP A 395 -12.60 26.36 -14.41
C ASP A 395 -11.69 26.70 -15.61
N GLN A 396 -10.69 25.87 -15.89
CA GLN A 396 -9.84 26.01 -17.08
C GLN A 396 -10.61 25.75 -18.38
N GLU A 397 -11.49 24.74 -18.42
CA GLU A 397 -12.35 24.48 -19.58
C GLU A 397 -13.37 25.59 -19.81
N LEU A 398 -14.03 26.05 -18.75
CA LEU A 398 -14.98 27.17 -18.82
C LEU A 398 -14.32 28.51 -19.19
N ALA A 399 -13.01 28.67 -18.98
CA ALA A 399 -12.27 29.85 -19.42
C ALA A 399 -11.97 29.87 -20.93
N ARG A 400 -12.06 28.72 -21.62
CA ARG A 400 -11.89 28.63 -23.09
C ARG A 400 -13.12 29.06 -23.85
N PHE A 401 -14.30 28.88 -23.25
CA PHE A 401 -15.54 29.45 -23.75
C PHE A 401 -15.63 30.89 -23.22
N ASP A 402 -15.70 31.89 -24.09
CA ASP A 402 -15.74 33.33 -23.74
C ASP A 402 -17.11 33.73 -23.14
N LEU A 403 -17.55 32.97 -22.13
CA LEU A 403 -18.83 33.08 -21.44
C LEU A 403 -18.65 33.88 -20.14
N PRO A 404 -19.47 34.93 -19.92
CA PRO A 404 -19.54 35.66 -18.66
C PRO A 404 -19.80 34.69 -17.48
N PRO A 405 -19.21 34.93 -16.28
CA PRO A 405 -19.38 34.04 -15.13
C PRO A 405 -20.84 33.72 -14.75
N SER A 406 -21.77 34.61 -15.09
CA SER A 406 -23.22 34.46 -14.88
C SER A 406 -23.91 33.49 -15.84
N LEU A 407 -23.30 33.16 -16.98
CA LEU A 407 -23.82 32.24 -18.00
C LEU A 407 -23.10 30.88 -18.00
N ARG A 408 -22.14 30.69 -17.09
CA ARG A 408 -21.45 29.40 -16.94
C ARG A 408 -22.41 28.39 -16.29
N PRO A 409 -22.57 27.18 -16.86
CA PRO A 409 -23.43 26.15 -16.27
C PRO A 409 -22.91 25.74 -14.89
N THR A 410 -23.81 25.67 -13.91
CA THR A 410 -23.51 25.11 -12.59
C THR A 410 -23.40 23.59 -12.72
N ILE A 411 -22.17 23.07 -12.76
CA ILE A 411 -21.93 21.63 -12.78
C ILE A 411 -21.84 21.14 -11.34
N GLU A 412 -22.81 20.35 -10.91
CA GLU A 412 -22.72 19.62 -9.65
C GLU A 412 -21.60 18.58 -9.75
N MET A 413 -20.66 18.65 -8.82
CA MET A 413 -19.54 17.72 -8.79
C MET A 413 -19.96 16.48 -8.01
N PRO A 414 -19.71 15.27 -8.54
CA PRO A 414 -20.02 14.04 -7.83
C PRO A 414 -19.22 13.96 -6.52
N SER A 415 -19.85 13.41 -5.48
CA SER A 415 -19.14 13.06 -4.24
C SER A 415 -18.19 11.91 -4.52
N ILE A 416 -16.93 12.04 -4.09
CA ILE A 416 -15.95 10.94 -4.15
C ILE A 416 -16.09 10.13 -2.87
N GLU A 417 -16.43 8.84 -3.00
CA GLU A 417 -16.34 7.92 -1.87
C GLU A 417 -14.86 7.77 -1.46
N PRO A 418 -14.55 7.77 -0.16
CA PRO A 418 -13.19 7.56 0.31
C PRO A 418 -12.66 6.20 -0.17
N PRO A 419 -11.34 6.08 -0.40
CA PRO A 419 -10.74 4.84 -0.88
C PRO A 419 -11.07 3.67 0.06
N SER A 420 -11.42 2.53 -0.51
CA SER A 420 -11.77 1.31 0.24
C SER A 420 -10.57 0.59 0.84
N ILE A 421 -9.34 0.99 0.48
CA ILE A 421 -8.10 0.42 1.02
C ILE A 421 -7.72 1.19 2.30
N PRO A 422 -7.59 0.52 3.46
CA PRO A 422 -7.18 1.18 4.70
C PRO A 422 -5.81 1.84 4.55
N GLU A 423 -5.72 3.12 4.94
CA GLU A 423 -4.45 3.81 5.03
C GLU A 423 -3.61 3.28 6.21
N LEU A 424 -2.33 3.04 5.96
CA LEU A 424 -1.34 2.71 6.97
C LEU A 424 -0.94 3.97 7.73
N LEU A 425 -1.25 4.02 9.03
CA LEU A 425 -0.88 5.16 9.86
C LEU A 425 0.56 5.02 10.38
N PRO A 426 1.31 6.12 10.60
CA PRO A 426 2.65 6.08 11.20
C PRO A 426 2.68 5.35 12.55
N GLU A 427 1.68 5.56 13.41
CA GLU A 427 1.59 4.90 14.72
C GLU A 427 1.40 3.37 14.61
N GLU A 428 0.90 2.87 13.48
CA GLU A 428 0.72 1.43 13.21
C GLU A 428 2.03 0.78 12.79
N LEU A 429 2.84 1.51 12.02
CA LEU A 429 4.20 1.11 11.69
C LEU A 429 5.08 1.08 12.96
N GLU A 430 4.93 2.07 13.84
CA GLU A 430 5.65 2.16 15.11
C GLU A 430 5.23 1.07 16.12
N SER A 431 3.92 0.88 16.32
CA SER A 431 3.39 -0.16 17.22
C SER A 431 3.54 -1.57 16.65
N GLY A 432 3.76 -1.69 15.33
CA GLY A 432 3.83 -2.95 14.61
C GLY A 432 2.50 -3.68 14.49
N GLU A 433 1.38 -3.05 14.85
CA GLU A 433 0.04 -3.59 14.71
C GLU A 433 -0.56 -3.15 13.38
N ILE A 434 -0.35 -4.00 12.37
CA ILE A 434 -0.85 -3.79 11.02
C ILE A 434 -1.68 -5.01 10.67
N ASP A 435 -2.96 -4.79 10.37
CA ASP A 435 -3.80 -5.83 9.79
C ASP A 435 -3.54 -5.93 8.28
N LEU A 436 -2.39 -6.52 7.95
CA LEU A 436 -1.96 -6.68 6.57
C LEU A 436 -2.94 -7.58 5.80
N ALA A 437 -3.58 -8.55 6.47
CA ALA A 437 -4.64 -9.34 5.87
C ALA A 437 -5.81 -8.45 5.46
N ALA A 438 -6.31 -7.58 6.33
CA ALA A 438 -7.40 -6.66 5.98
C ALA A 438 -7.03 -5.70 4.83
N ILE A 439 -5.78 -5.22 4.77
CA ILE A 439 -5.31 -4.36 3.66
C ILE A 439 -5.29 -5.14 2.35
N LEU A 440 -4.72 -6.36 2.36
CA LEU A 440 -4.66 -7.22 1.17
C LEU A 440 -6.06 -7.67 0.74
N ASP A 441 -6.94 -8.00 1.68
CA ASP A 441 -8.32 -8.40 1.40
C ASP A 441 -9.14 -7.20 0.92
N ALA A 442 -8.91 -5.99 1.44
CA ALA A 442 -9.52 -4.77 0.94
C ALA A 442 -9.04 -4.48 -0.49
N LEU A 443 -7.75 -4.68 -0.79
CA LEU A 443 -7.20 -4.58 -2.14
C LEU A 443 -7.84 -5.60 -3.09
N ASP A 444 -7.90 -6.87 -2.67
CA ASP A 444 -8.57 -7.95 -3.39
C ASP A 444 -10.06 -7.60 -3.61
N ALA A 445 -10.71 -6.98 -2.63
CA ALA A 445 -12.10 -6.54 -2.71
C ALA A 445 -12.29 -5.29 -3.59
N VAL A 446 -11.36 -4.34 -3.60
CA VAL A 446 -11.37 -3.20 -4.55
C VAL A 446 -11.25 -3.74 -5.96
N GLN A 447 -10.33 -4.68 -6.17
CA GLN A 447 -10.15 -5.32 -7.47
C GLN A 447 -11.40 -6.13 -7.84
N ALA A 448 -11.91 -6.97 -6.94
CA ALA A 448 -13.11 -7.77 -7.20
C ALA A 448 -14.35 -6.90 -7.39
N LYS A 449 -14.47 -5.77 -6.68
CA LYS A 449 -15.51 -4.76 -6.88
C LYS A 449 -15.33 -4.07 -8.21
N ALA A 450 -14.13 -3.61 -8.57
CA ALA A 450 -13.88 -3.05 -9.90
C ALA A 450 -14.22 -4.07 -11.00
N GLU A 451 -13.79 -5.32 -10.87
CA GLU A 451 -14.14 -6.40 -11.80
C GLU A 451 -15.64 -6.75 -11.80
N SER A 452 -16.31 -6.68 -10.64
CA SER A 452 -17.74 -6.95 -10.46
C SER A 452 -18.59 -5.80 -10.98
N ASP A 453 -18.22 -4.56 -10.72
CA ASP A 453 -18.85 -3.35 -11.25
C ASP A 453 -18.72 -3.36 -12.78
N VAL A 454 -17.58 -3.80 -13.29
CA VAL A 454 -17.38 -4.04 -14.73
C VAL A 454 -18.25 -5.17 -15.24
N LYS A 455 -18.38 -6.29 -14.52
CA LYS A 455 -19.29 -7.38 -14.88
C LYS A 455 -20.76 -6.98 -14.77
N MET A 456 -21.13 -6.17 -13.79
CA MET A 456 -22.49 -5.65 -13.60
C MET A 456 -22.84 -4.64 -14.66
N LEU A 457 -21.95 -3.69 -14.95
CA LEU A 457 -22.09 -2.77 -16.09
C LEU A 457 -22.16 -3.57 -17.39
N ALA A 458 -21.26 -4.53 -17.61
CA ALA A 458 -21.32 -5.42 -18.76
C ALA A 458 -22.67 -6.15 -18.84
N ALA A 459 -23.12 -6.81 -17.77
CA ALA A 459 -24.39 -7.54 -17.69
C ALA A 459 -25.63 -6.64 -17.78
N GLN A 460 -25.54 -5.38 -17.34
CA GLN A 460 -26.61 -4.39 -17.47
C GLN A 460 -26.81 -3.99 -18.93
N TYR A 461 -25.71 -3.92 -19.70
CA TYR A 461 -25.75 -3.57 -21.12
C TYR A 461 -25.74 -4.80 -22.05
N GLU A 462 -25.45 -6.00 -21.55
CA GLU A 462 -25.38 -7.26 -22.33
C GLU A 462 -26.69 -7.58 -23.05
N PRO A 463 -27.88 -7.53 -22.43
CA PRO A 463 -29.13 -7.83 -23.13
C PRO A 463 -29.43 -6.82 -24.23
N LEU A 464 -29.08 -5.55 -24.00
CA LEU A 464 -29.24 -4.47 -24.96
C LEU A 464 -28.26 -4.63 -26.13
N CYS A 465 -27.00 -4.97 -25.84
CA CYS A 465 -25.96 -5.25 -26.84
C CYS A 465 -26.27 -6.53 -27.64
N GLU A 466 -26.76 -7.60 -27.01
CA GLU A 466 -27.15 -8.85 -27.68
C GLU A 466 -28.38 -8.67 -28.57
N ALA A 467 -29.40 -7.95 -28.10
CA ALA A 467 -30.56 -7.60 -28.89
C ALA A 467 -30.15 -6.71 -30.08
N TYR A 468 -29.26 -5.75 -29.84
CA TYR A 468 -28.67 -4.89 -30.87
C TYR A 468 -27.82 -5.67 -31.90
N GLU A 469 -26.95 -6.60 -31.46
CA GLU A 469 -26.13 -7.48 -32.32
C GLU A 469 -27.00 -8.44 -33.14
N LYS A 470 -28.09 -8.96 -32.58
CA LYS A 470 -29.06 -9.80 -33.32
C LYS A 470 -29.78 -9.00 -34.40
N ILE A 471 -30.21 -7.78 -34.09
CA ILE A 471 -30.91 -6.90 -35.04
C ILE A 471 -29.95 -6.46 -36.15
N SER A 472 -28.80 -5.88 -35.81
CA SER A 472 -27.78 -5.41 -36.77
C SER A 472 -27.07 -6.53 -37.56
N GLY A 473 -27.03 -7.76 -37.03
CA GLY A 473 -26.45 -8.92 -37.70
C GLY A 473 -27.43 -9.72 -38.56
N GLY A 474 -28.67 -9.24 -38.72
CA GLY A 474 -29.71 -9.89 -39.53
C GLY A 474 -30.23 -11.21 -38.98
N LYS A 475 -30.04 -11.48 -37.68
CA LYS A 475 -30.45 -12.73 -37.01
C LYS A 475 -31.65 -12.54 -36.09
N ALA A 476 -32.18 -11.32 -35.98
CA ALA A 476 -33.30 -10.99 -35.13
C ALA A 476 -34.62 -11.52 -35.71
N THR A 477 -35.50 -11.92 -34.79
CA THR A 477 -36.89 -12.27 -35.05
C THR A 477 -37.82 -11.17 -34.53
N SER A 478 -39.10 -11.21 -34.92
CA SER A 478 -40.11 -10.25 -34.46
C SER A 478 -40.18 -10.13 -32.93
N SER A 479 -39.93 -11.21 -32.20
CA SER A 479 -39.91 -11.22 -30.73
C SER A 479 -38.63 -10.61 -30.12
N ASP A 480 -37.52 -10.56 -30.86
CA ASP A 480 -36.29 -9.90 -30.39
C ASP A 480 -36.46 -8.36 -30.42
N ILE A 481 -37.30 -7.82 -31.30
CA ILE A 481 -37.70 -6.39 -31.28
C ILE A 481 -38.53 -6.08 -30.03
N ASP A 482 -39.51 -6.91 -29.70
CA ASP A 482 -40.32 -6.72 -28.48
C ASP A 482 -39.47 -6.85 -27.22
N ALA A 483 -38.46 -7.73 -27.22
CA ALA A 483 -37.47 -7.84 -26.14
C ALA A 483 -36.58 -6.59 -26.01
N LEU A 484 -36.10 -6.03 -27.13
CA LEU A 484 -35.37 -4.75 -27.14
C LEU A 484 -36.21 -3.61 -26.55
N LEU A 485 -37.47 -3.48 -27.00
CA LEU A 485 -38.43 -2.47 -26.56
C LEU A 485 -38.82 -2.64 -25.08
N ALA A 486 -38.91 -3.87 -24.58
CA ALA A 486 -39.09 -4.16 -23.16
C ALA A 486 -37.86 -3.76 -22.33
N THR A 487 -36.65 -3.95 -22.86
CA THR A 487 -35.38 -3.65 -22.16
C THR A 487 -35.16 -2.14 -21.99
N ILE A 488 -35.65 -1.33 -22.92
CA ILE A 488 -35.68 0.15 -22.81
C ILE A 488 -36.94 0.69 -22.11
N GLY A 489 -37.79 -0.20 -21.56
CA GLY A 489 -38.91 0.15 -20.69
C GLY A 489 -40.22 0.57 -21.37
N ASN A 490 -40.47 0.18 -22.63
CA ASN A 490 -41.63 0.69 -23.40
C ASN A 490 -42.29 -0.37 -24.31
N LEU A 491 -42.74 -1.49 -23.73
CA LEU A 491 -43.54 -2.51 -24.43
C LEU A 491 -44.92 -1.97 -24.88
N ASP A 492 -45.48 -0.99 -24.16
CA ASP A 492 -46.84 -0.46 -24.36
C ASP A 492 -47.01 0.29 -25.69
N ALA A 493 -45.94 0.93 -26.21
CA ALA A 493 -45.98 1.68 -27.46
C ALA A 493 -46.12 0.78 -28.70
N ALA A 494 -45.42 -0.36 -28.73
CA ALA A 494 -45.53 -1.35 -29.81
C ALA A 494 -46.90 -2.06 -29.80
N GLN A 495 -47.42 -2.37 -28.60
CA GLN A 495 -48.75 -2.95 -28.44
C GLN A 495 -49.86 -1.98 -28.87
N SER A 496 -49.69 -0.67 -28.61
CA SER A 496 -50.62 0.36 -29.09
C SER A 496 -50.62 0.48 -30.62
N MET A 497 -49.45 0.40 -31.27
CA MET A 497 -49.35 0.40 -32.73
C MET A 497 -50.03 -0.82 -33.36
N ASP A 498 -49.78 -2.01 -32.84
CA ASP A 498 -50.41 -3.25 -33.32
C ASP A 498 -51.94 -3.20 -33.16
N ALA A 499 -52.43 -2.72 -32.00
CA ALA A 499 -53.86 -2.56 -31.74
C ALA A 499 -54.54 -1.57 -32.70
N SER A 500 -53.87 -0.48 -33.08
CA SER A 500 -54.38 0.48 -34.08
C SER A 500 -54.49 -0.12 -35.49
N PHE A 501 -53.53 -0.97 -35.91
CA PHE A 501 -53.58 -1.64 -37.22
C PHE A 501 -54.60 -2.78 -37.29
N ASP A 502 -54.89 -3.44 -36.16
CA ASP A 502 -55.93 -4.47 -36.04
C ASP A 502 -57.35 -3.89 -35.97
N GLN A 503 -57.50 -2.67 -35.45
CA GLN A 503 -58.79 -1.96 -35.37
C GLN A 503 -59.11 -1.13 -36.63
N ALA A 504 -58.18 -1.02 -37.58
CA ALA A 504 -58.39 -0.29 -38.83
C ALA A 504 -59.55 -0.92 -39.65
N PRO A 505 -60.55 -0.14 -40.10
CA PRO A 505 -61.68 -0.66 -40.86
C PRO A 505 -61.21 -1.30 -42.19
N PRO A 506 -61.89 -2.36 -42.69
CA PRO A 506 -61.54 -2.98 -43.96
C PRO A 506 -61.62 -1.94 -45.09
N ILE A 507 -60.66 -1.99 -46.02
CA ILE A 507 -60.57 -1.09 -47.18
C ILE A 507 -61.96 -1.04 -47.86
N PRO A 508 -62.65 0.12 -47.89
CA PRO A 508 -63.94 0.21 -48.54
C PRO A 508 -63.80 -0.06 -50.03
N SER A 509 -64.74 -0.82 -50.61
CA SER A 509 -64.79 -1.06 -52.06
C SER A 509 -64.98 0.27 -52.80
N LEU A 510 -63.91 0.77 -53.42
CA LEU A 510 -63.93 1.97 -54.26
C LEU A 510 -64.59 1.68 -55.63
N PRO A 511 -65.04 2.71 -56.36
CA PRO A 511 -65.77 2.57 -57.63
C PRO A 511 -65.02 1.70 -58.67
N PRO A 512 -65.75 1.00 -59.57
CA PRO A 512 -65.17 0.00 -60.48
C PRO A 512 -64.09 0.52 -61.46
N ASP A 513 -63.92 1.83 -61.59
CA ASP A 513 -62.97 2.48 -62.50
C ASP A 513 -61.61 2.84 -61.84
N THR A 514 -61.35 2.38 -60.61
CA THR A 514 -60.09 2.66 -59.91
C THR A 514 -58.95 1.84 -60.54
N ASN A 515 -57.86 2.51 -60.94
CA ASN A 515 -56.70 1.87 -61.58
C ASN A 515 -56.15 0.71 -60.73
N PRO A 516 -56.10 -0.54 -61.25
CA PRO A 516 -55.63 -1.71 -60.50
C PRO A 516 -54.22 -1.57 -59.93
N ALA A 517 -53.35 -0.76 -60.56
CA ALA A 517 -52.00 -0.51 -60.07
C ALA A 517 -51.97 0.32 -58.79
N VAL A 518 -52.92 1.26 -58.64
CA VAL A 518 -53.05 2.09 -57.43
C VAL A 518 -53.65 1.29 -56.29
N MET A 519 -54.62 0.42 -56.60
CA MET A 519 -55.20 -0.51 -55.61
C MET A 519 -54.12 -1.43 -55.03
N ARG A 520 -53.26 -1.98 -55.91
CA ARG A 520 -52.13 -2.83 -55.51
C ARG A 520 -51.08 -2.07 -54.70
N ASP A 521 -50.76 -0.83 -55.06
CA ASP A 521 -49.81 0.00 -54.31
C ASP A 521 -50.31 0.34 -52.90
N ILE A 522 -51.61 0.66 -52.74
CA ILE A 522 -52.23 0.92 -51.43
C ILE A 522 -52.29 -0.36 -50.58
N GLU A 523 -52.70 -1.49 -51.17
CA GLU A 523 -52.70 -2.80 -50.50
C GLU A 523 -51.28 -3.22 -50.09
N ASP A 524 -50.29 -3.01 -50.95
CA ASP A 524 -48.88 -3.32 -50.67
C ASP A 524 -48.28 -2.40 -49.59
N LYS A 525 -48.71 -1.12 -49.51
CA LYS A 525 -48.28 -0.18 -48.46
C LYS A 525 -48.90 -0.51 -47.10
N ILE A 526 -50.20 -0.83 -47.06
CA ILE A 526 -50.88 -1.26 -45.83
C ILE A 526 -50.34 -2.62 -45.35
N ALA A 527 -50.07 -3.55 -46.27
CA ALA A 527 -49.45 -4.83 -45.95
C ALA A 527 -48.01 -4.68 -45.40
N ARG A 528 -47.23 -3.72 -45.93
CA ARG A 528 -45.91 -3.36 -45.40
C ARG A 528 -45.99 -2.73 -44.01
N ALA A 529 -46.92 -1.80 -43.79
CA ALA A 529 -47.14 -1.18 -42.48
C ALA A 529 -47.58 -2.19 -41.42
N LYS A 530 -48.44 -3.16 -41.75
CA LYS A 530 -48.83 -4.26 -40.85
C LYS A 530 -47.67 -5.22 -40.53
N ASN A 531 -46.67 -5.31 -41.39
CA ASN A 531 -45.47 -6.14 -41.23
C ASN A 531 -44.22 -5.32 -40.84
N TRP A 532 -44.40 -4.16 -40.20
CA TRP A 532 -43.31 -3.22 -39.86
C TRP A 532 -42.12 -3.86 -39.12
N ARG A 533 -42.36 -4.83 -38.22
CA ARG A 533 -41.29 -5.60 -37.56
C ARG A 533 -40.42 -6.40 -38.54
N THR A 534 -41.03 -6.93 -39.59
CA THR A 534 -40.35 -7.70 -40.65
C THR A 534 -39.55 -6.79 -41.58
N GLU A 535 -40.05 -5.58 -41.85
CA GLU A 535 -39.33 -4.53 -42.59
C GLU A 535 -38.11 -4.00 -41.82
N ILE A 536 -38.23 -3.78 -40.50
CA ILE A 536 -37.11 -3.40 -39.62
C ILE A 536 -36.01 -4.47 -39.62
N ILE A 537 -36.38 -5.75 -39.51
CA ILE A 537 -35.43 -6.87 -39.59
C ILE A 537 -34.82 -6.92 -41.00
N GLY A 538 -35.62 -6.77 -42.05
CA GLY A 538 -35.16 -6.76 -43.44
C GLY A 538 -34.11 -5.68 -43.72
N ALA A 539 -34.34 -4.44 -43.25
CA ALA A 539 -33.40 -3.32 -43.41
C ALA A 539 -32.07 -3.54 -42.67
N ALA A 540 -32.08 -4.28 -41.55
CA ALA A 540 -30.90 -4.55 -40.73
C ALA A 540 -30.11 -5.82 -41.14
N THR A 541 -30.59 -6.60 -42.13
CA THR A 541 -30.01 -7.91 -42.50
C THR A 541 -28.84 -7.89 -43.49
N GLN A 542 -28.50 -6.75 -44.09
CA GLN A 542 -27.32 -6.68 -44.96
C GLN A 542 -26.10 -6.25 -44.13
N PRO A 543 -25.04 -7.09 -44.01
CA PRO A 543 -23.81 -6.62 -43.38
C PRO A 543 -23.35 -5.39 -44.16
N PRO A 544 -23.15 -4.23 -43.49
CA PRO A 544 -22.79 -3.02 -44.20
C PRO A 544 -21.49 -3.31 -44.95
N ASP A 545 -21.53 -3.07 -46.27
CA ASP A 545 -20.32 -3.11 -47.07
C ASP A 545 -19.33 -2.05 -46.58
N GLU A 546 -18.09 -2.08 -47.08
CA GLU A 546 -17.05 -1.14 -46.61
C GLU A 546 -17.50 0.32 -46.77
N GLN A 547 -18.30 0.62 -47.80
CA GLN A 547 -18.82 1.96 -48.08
C GLN A 547 -19.84 2.40 -47.02
N THR A 548 -20.81 1.55 -46.69
CA THR A 548 -21.81 1.81 -45.64
C THR A 548 -21.17 1.89 -44.26
N GLN A 549 -20.15 1.06 -43.99
CA GLN A 549 -19.35 1.15 -42.76
C GLN A 549 -18.62 2.49 -42.65
N PHE A 550 -18.06 2.98 -43.76
CA PHE A 550 -17.38 4.27 -43.80
C PHE A 550 -18.34 5.44 -43.60
N GLU A 551 -19.50 5.42 -44.26
CA GLU A 551 -20.55 6.44 -44.08
C GLU A 551 -21.02 6.53 -42.63
N LEU A 552 -21.25 5.38 -41.98
CA LEU A 552 -21.65 5.31 -40.59
C LEU A 552 -20.55 5.83 -39.65
N ALA A 553 -19.31 5.41 -39.87
CA ALA A 553 -18.16 5.85 -39.08
C ALA A 553 -17.89 7.36 -39.23
N HIS A 554 -17.98 7.86 -40.46
CA HIS A 554 -17.90 9.29 -40.78
C HIS A 554 -19.01 10.08 -40.11
N ALA A 555 -20.25 9.58 -40.17
CA ALA A 555 -21.39 10.22 -39.54
C ALA A 555 -21.29 10.25 -38.00
N ARG A 556 -20.80 9.16 -37.37
CA ARG A 556 -20.49 9.13 -35.93
C ARG A 556 -19.42 10.15 -35.56
N PHE A 557 -18.33 10.20 -36.32
CA PHE A 557 -17.26 11.18 -36.09
C PHE A 557 -17.78 12.63 -36.14
N PHE A 558 -18.66 12.97 -37.09
CA PHE A 558 -19.25 14.31 -37.17
C PHE A 558 -20.47 14.53 -36.26
N ASN A 559 -20.91 13.53 -35.48
CA ASN A 559 -22.16 13.55 -34.71
C ASN A 559 -23.41 13.83 -35.57
N LEU A 560 -23.44 13.30 -36.79
CA LEU A 560 -24.59 13.41 -37.70
C LEU A 560 -25.67 12.39 -37.34
N ALA A 561 -26.93 12.69 -37.67
CA ALA A 561 -28.06 11.79 -37.43
C ALA A 561 -27.87 10.41 -38.11
N ALA A 562 -27.24 10.37 -39.29
CA ALA A 562 -26.89 9.14 -40.00
C ALA A 562 -25.95 8.20 -39.22
N GLY A 563 -25.22 8.72 -38.22
CA GLY A 563 -24.32 7.96 -37.36
C GLY A 563 -25.02 7.29 -36.17
N ARG A 564 -26.33 7.56 -36.00
CA ARG A 564 -27.09 7.09 -34.85
C ARG A 564 -27.41 5.60 -34.96
N PRO A 565 -27.28 4.82 -33.88
CA PRO A 565 -27.47 3.37 -33.88
C PRO A 565 -28.82 2.91 -34.44
N LEU A 566 -29.88 3.73 -34.32
CA LEU A 566 -31.24 3.40 -34.75
C LEU A 566 -31.70 4.13 -36.02
N GLU A 567 -30.82 4.90 -36.69
CA GLU A 567 -31.19 5.65 -37.89
C GLU A 567 -31.66 4.78 -39.08
N PRO A 568 -31.10 3.57 -39.34
CA PRO A 568 -31.61 2.69 -40.40
C PRO A 568 -33.06 2.26 -40.16
N ILE A 569 -33.43 2.05 -38.89
CA ILE A 569 -34.80 1.73 -38.46
C ILE A 569 -35.70 2.96 -38.67
N ARG A 570 -35.20 4.15 -38.34
CA ARG A 570 -35.90 5.42 -38.54
C ARG A 570 -36.18 5.70 -40.02
N ASN A 571 -35.22 5.39 -40.91
CA ASN A 571 -35.37 5.54 -42.35
C ASN A 571 -36.36 4.53 -42.94
N ALA A 572 -36.39 3.29 -42.43
CA ALA A 572 -37.34 2.26 -42.86
C ALA A 572 -38.80 2.59 -42.50
N ILE A 573 -39.02 3.47 -41.51
CA ILE A 573 -40.34 3.90 -41.02
C ILE A 573 -40.82 5.21 -41.71
N SER A 574 -40.02 5.81 -42.60
CA SER A 574 -40.26 7.13 -43.16
C SER A 574 -40.43 7.11 -44.69
N ASP A 575 -41.53 7.67 -45.20
CA ASP A 575 -41.75 7.91 -46.65
C ASP A 575 -40.93 9.10 -47.21
N ASN A 576 -40.26 9.88 -46.35
CA ASN A 576 -39.47 11.05 -46.77
C ASN A 576 -37.97 10.80 -46.61
N VAL A 577 -37.30 10.53 -47.73
CA VAL A 577 -35.83 10.55 -47.83
C VAL A 577 -35.35 11.96 -47.51
N VAL A 578 -34.89 12.19 -46.28
CA VAL A 578 -34.17 13.42 -45.93
C VAL A 578 -32.77 13.28 -46.52
N SER A 579 -32.54 13.96 -47.65
CA SER A 579 -31.19 14.12 -48.17
C SER A 579 -30.39 14.97 -47.17
N PRO A 580 -29.17 14.55 -46.80
CA PRO A 580 -28.32 15.33 -45.90
C PRO A 580 -28.06 16.73 -46.50
N PRO A 581 -27.80 17.77 -45.67
CA PRO A 581 -27.33 19.06 -46.17
C PRO A 581 -26.05 18.84 -47.00
N ASP A 582 -25.85 19.65 -48.06
CA ASP A 582 -24.75 19.56 -49.04
C ASP A 582 -23.36 19.44 -48.37
N ILE A 583 -23.00 18.21 -48.03
CA ILE A 583 -21.67 17.73 -47.70
C ILE A 583 -21.40 16.67 -48.78
N PRO A 584 -20.29 16.76 -49.53
CA PRO A 584 -19.99 15.81 -50.59
C PRO A 584 -20.10 14.38 -50.07
N ALA A 585 -20.79 13.50 -50.81
CA ALA A 585 -20.95 12.10 -50.44
C ALA A 585 -19.56 11.48 -50.18
N PRO A 586 -19.30 10.93 -48.97
CA PRO A 586 -17.98 10.42 -48.63
C PRO A 586 -17.75 9.10 -49.39
N MET A 587 -17.12 9.17 -50.57
CA MET A 587 -16.73 7.97 -51.31
C MET A 587 -15.42 7.42 -50.73
N LEU A 588 -15.38 6.11 -50.47
CA LEU A 588 -14.10 5.41 -50.28
C LEU A 588 -13.21 5.69 -51.50
N PRO A 589 -11.96 6.14 -51.34
CA PRO A 589 -11.05 6.31 -52.46
C PRO A 589 -10.90 4.98 -53.22
N GLU A 590 -11.06 4.99 -54.55
CA GLU A 590 -10.89 3.79 -55.38
C GLU A 590 -9.55 3.12 -55.07
N ALA A 591 -9.60 1.84 -54.71
CA ALA A 591 -8.45 1.07 -54.25
C ALA A 591 -7.28 1.15 -55.24
N THR A 592 -6.20 1.85 -54.87
CA THR A 592 -4.88 1.58 -55.46
C THR A 592 -4.49 0.14 -55.11
N GLN A 593 -4.23 -0.64 -56.17
CA GLN A 593 -3.93 -2.07 -56.17
C GLN A 593 -3.09 -2.54 -54.97
N SER A 594 -3.47 -3.70 -54.43
CA SER A 594 -2.77 -4.37 -53.33
C SER A 594 -1.32 -4.69 -53.70
N VAL A 595 -0.38 -3.90 -53.19
CA VAL A 595 1.05 -4.22 -53.20
C VAL A 595 1.34 -5.12 -52.00
N SER A 596 1.61 -6.39 -52.27
CA SER A 596 2.28 -7.28 -51.31
C SER A 596 3.67 -6.72 -51.00
N PRO A 597 4.17 -6.80 -49.74
CA PRO A 597 5.46 -6.22 -49.40
C PRO A 597 6.59 -7.10 -49.92
N GLU A 598 7.38 -6.58 -50.86
CA GLU A 598 8.76 -7.02 -51.12
C GLU A 598 9.69 -5.81 -51.20
N PRO A 599 11.00 -5.97 -50.90
CA PRO A 599 11.84 -4.95 -50.29
C PRO A 599 12.25 -3.84 -51.27
N THR A 600 12.49 -2.65 -50.71
CA THR A 600 12.82 -1.40 -51.40
C THR A 600 14.10 -1.44 -52.24
N PRO A 601 14.11 -0.81 -53.43
CA PRO A 601 15.29 -0.15 -53.98
C PRO A 601 15.08 1.35 -54.25
N ARG A 602 16.16 2.12 -54.11
CA ARG A 602 16.23 3.58 -54.23
C ARG A 602 16.21 4.03 -55.71
N LEU A 603 15.48 5.10 -56.01
CA LEU A 603 15.52 5.81 -57.30
C LEU A 603 16.86 6.51 -57.52
N THR A 604 17.27 6.63 -58.77
CA THR A 604 18.57 7.17 -59.19
C THR A 604 18.46 8.61 -59.72
N ILE A 605 19.58 9.33 -59.69
CA ILE A 605 19.67 10.77 -60.04
C ILE A 605 19.23 11.06 -61.49
N ASP A 606 19.28 10.07 -62.38
CA ASP A 606 18.84 10.22 -63.77
C ASP A 606 17.31 10.26 -63.92
N GLU A 607 16.56 9.67 -62.98
CA GLU A 607 15.09 9.73 -62.95
C GLU A 607 14.59 11.09 -62.41
N ILE A 608 15.42 11.77 -61.61
CA ILE A 608 15.19 13.13 -61.12
C ILE A 608 15.44 14.17 -62.22
N LEU A 609 16.31 13.87 -63.20
CA LEU A 609 16.64 14.76 -64.31
C LEU A 609 15.65 14.66 -65.50
N ALA A 610 14.82 13.62 -65.56
CA ALA A 610 13.80 13.46 -66.61
C ALA A 610 12.50 14.26 -66.36
N GLN A 611 12.36 14.91 -65.19
CA GLN A 611 11.16 15.68 -64.82
C GLN A 611 11.34 17.20 -64.91
N ILE A 612 12.44 17.68 -65.47
CA ILE A 612 12.66 19.12 -65.70
C ILE A 612 12.94 19.34 -67.19
N GLU A 613 11.88 19.56 -67.99
CA GLU A 613 11.90 20.49 -69.14
C GLU A 613 10.48 20.75 -69.72
N ASN A 614 10.24 22.02 -70.04
CA ASN A 614 9.00 22.79 -70.29
C ASN A 614 8.64 22.81 -71.82
N PRO A 615 7.74 23.68 -72.38
CA PRO A 615 6.37 24.13 -72.10
C PRO A 615 5.41 24.00 -73.33
N GLY A 616 4.10 24.30 -73.18
CA GLY A 616 3.25 24.72 -74.31
C GLY A 616 1.76 24.97 -73.97
N ILE A 617 1.32 26.23 -74.04
CA ILE A 617 -0.09 26.69 -74.04
C ILE A 617 -0.29 27.53 -75.33
N PRO A 618 -1.49 27.65 -75.95
CA PRO A 618 -2.43 28.74 -75.60
C PRO A 618 -3.94 28.36 -75.87
N PRO A 619 -4.90 29.30 -76.03
CA PRO A 619 -6.01 29.60 -75.10
C PRO A 619 -7.43 29.31 -75.70
N ASP A 620 -8.50 29.69 -75.01
CA ASP A 620 -9.93 29.71 -75.44
C ASP A 620 -10.81 28.46 -75.26
N ALA A 621 -11.00 28.03 -74.00
CA ALA A 621 -12.18 27.22 -73.63
C ALA A 621 -13.13 27.95 -72.65
N ASP A 622 -12.66 28.99 -71.96
CA ASP A 622 -13.40 29.69 -70.89
C ASP A 622 -14.51 30.63 -71.42
N GLU A 623 -14.57 30.83 -72.74
CA GLU A 623 -15.55 31.69 -73.42
C GLU A 623 -16.77 30.91 -73.94
N ARG A 624 -16.72 29.57 -74.02
CA ARG A 624 -17.85 28.75 -74.51
C ARG A 624 -18.83 28.31 -73.43
N LEU A 625 -18.42 28.29 -72.16
CA LEU A 625 -19.28 27.89 -71.05
C LEU A 625 -20.10 29.05 -70.47
N ARG A 626 -19.64 30.29 -70.62
CA ARG A 626 -20.33 31.49 -70.09
C ARG A 626 -21.48 31.98 -70.97
N THR A 627 -21.57 31.57 -72.23
CA THR A 627 -22.64 31.98 -73.17
C THR A 627 -23.85 31.04 -73.15
N GLY A 628 -23.70 29.80 -72.69
CA GLY A 628 -24.81 28.83 -72.64
C GLY A 628 -25.71 28.92 -71.40
N LEU A 629 -25.23 29.53 -70.31
CA LEU A 629 -25.98 29.62 -69.06
C LEU A 629 -26.87 30.87 -68.96
N ALA A 630 -26.61 31.89 -69.78
CA ALA A 630 -27.35 33.16 -69.76
C ALA A 630 -28.67 33.14 -70.59
N GLU A 631 -28.89 32.11 -71.42
CA GLU A 631 -30.08 32.01 -72.29
C GLU A 631 -31.19 31.12 -71.71
N ALA A 632 -30.91 30.33 -70.66
CA ALA A 632 -31.93 29.49 -70.00
C ALA A 632 -32.67 30.21 -68.86
N GLU A 633 -32.10 31.29 -68.32
CA GLU A 633 -32.64 32.04 -67.16
C GLU A 633 -33.64 33.15 -67.55
N ALA A 634 -33.78 33.44 -68.85
CA ALA A 634 -34.66 34.50 -69.38
C ALA A 634 -36.08 34.01 -69.79
N GLY A 635 -36.38 32.73 -69.61
CA GLY A 635 -37.68 32.14 -69.96
C GLY A 635 -38.56 31.87 -68.75
N LEU A 636 -39.52 32.76 -68.53
CA LEU A 636 -40.81 32.48 -67.85
C LEU A 636 -40.88 32.73 -66.33
N ARG A 637 -40.55 33.97 -65.95
CA ARG A 637 -41.37 34.73 -65.00
C ARG A 637 -42.49 35.47 -65.75
N HIS A 638 -43.75 35.19 -65.42
CA HIS A 638 -44.77 36.17 -64.98
C HIS A 638 -46.21 35.68 -65.24
N THR A 639 -46.98 35.48 -64.16
CA THR A 639 -48.27 36.15 -63.93
C THR A 639 -48.70 36.00 -62.47
N VAL A 640 -48.90 37.14 -61.82
CA VAL A 640 -49.41 37.33 -60.43
C VAL A 640 -50.85 37.85 -60.60
N PRO A 641 -51.81 37.63 -59.67
CA PRO A 641 -51.99 38.59 -58.57
C PRO A 641 -52.45 38.01 -57.20
N SER A 642 -51.83 38.52 -56.14
CA SER A 642 -52.37 38.66 -54.76
C SER A 642 -53.50 39.73 -54.75
N PRO A 643 -54.26 40.06 -53.67
CA PRO A 643 -53.97 39.96 -52.22
C PRO A 643 -55.25 39.55 -51.39
N THR A 644 -55.38 39.53 -50.06
CA THR A 644 -55.14 40.55 -49.03
C THR A 644 -55.60 40.03 -47.64
N THR A 645 -54.81 40.33 -46.60
CA THR A 645 -55.18 40.84 -45.25
C THR A 645 -56.04 40.02 -44.24
N ASP A 646 -55.38 39.75 -43.09
CA ASP A 646 -55.70 40.16 -41.71
C ASP A 646 -56.44 39.25 -40.71
N ASP A 647 -55.83 39.29 -39.51
CA ASP A 647 -56.42 39.36 -38.17
C ASP A 647 -57.09 38.16 -37.47
N ARG A 648 -56.59 37.96 -36.23
CA ARG A 648 -57.29 37.57 -34.98
C ARG A 648 -57.67 36.10 -34.72
N ARG A 649 -57.06 35.58 -33.64
CA ARG A 649 -57.71 34.63 -32.72
C ARG A 649 -58.86 35.33 -31.99
N PRO A 650 -59.91 34.61 -31.53
CA PRO A 650 -59.90 34.19 -30.13
C PRO A 650 -60.57 32.82 -29.86
N PHE A 651 -60.31 32.31 -28.65
CA PHE A 651 -60.96 31.17 -27.99
C PHE A 651 -62.47 31.40 -27.74
N GLU A 652 -63.18 30.31 -27.39
CA GLU A 652 -64.55 30.16 -26.81
C GLU A 652 -65.59 29.55 -27.77
N ALA A 653 -66.46 28.59 -27.41
CA ALA A 653 -66.62 27.73 -26.25
C ALA A 653 -67.65 26.62 -26.56
N LEU A 654 -67.53 25.48 -25.84
CA LEU A 654 -68.60 24.60 -25.31
C LEU A 654 -69.66 23.95 -26.24
N SER A 655 -69.59 22.61 -26.20
CA SER A 655 -70.68 21.65 -25.99
C SER A 655 -71.51 21.12 -27.17
N ALA A 656 -71.38 19.80 -27.33
CA ALA A 656 -72.43 18.79 -27.54
C ALA A 656 -73.39 18.92 -28.74
N ASN A 657 -73.21 18.04 -29.72
CA ASN A 657 -74.03 16.83 -29.90
C ASN A 657 -73.84 16.24 -31.31
N HIS A 658 -73.49 14.96 -31.37
CA HIS A 658 -73.86 14.07 -32.48
C HIS A 658 -75.39 13.87 -32.50
N PRO A 659 -76.06 13.46 -33.61
CA PRO A 659 -75.53 12.55 -34.63
C PRO A 659 -75.96 12.78 -36.11
N THR A 660 -75.19 12.12 -36.99
CA THR A 660 -75.55 11.52 -38.30
C THR A 660 -76.17 12.36 -39.41
N ALA A 661 -75.42 12.53 -40.50
CA ALA A 661 -75.80 12.07 -41.84
C ALA A 661 -74.56 11.94 -42.73
N ILE A 662 -74.42 10.76 -43.34
CA ILE A 662 -73.36 10.36 -44.26
C ILE A 662 -73.53 11.11 -45.59
N THR A 663 -72.49 11.81 -46.06
CA THR A 663 -72.11 11.95 -47.48
C THR A 663 -70.80 12.76 -47.58
N GLY A 664 -69.76 12.13 -48.13
CA GLY A 664 -68.38 12.62 -48.23
C GLY A 664 -67.46 11.83 -47.31
N GLU A 665 -66.37 11.18 -47.71
CA GLU A 665 -65.73 10.82 -48.98
C GLU A 665 -64.57 9.87 -48.54
N PRO A 666 -64.18 8.81 -49.28
CA PRO A 666 -63.10 7.90 -48.84
C PRO A 666 -61.75 8.61 -48.60
N GLU A 667 -61.53 9.79 -49.20
CA GLU A 667 -60.38 10.65 -48.91
C GLU A 667 -60.34 11.17 -47.46
N ALA A 668 -61.48 11.42 -46.82
CA ALA A 668 -61.53 11.93 -45.45
C ALA A 668 -61.17 10.85 -44.42
N ALA A 669 -61.57 9.61 -44.65
CA ALA A 669 -61.20 8.46 -43.82
C ALA A 669 -59.72 8.06 -44.03
N MET A 670 -59.22 8.16 -45.25
CA MET A 670 -57.80 7.92 -45.57
C MET A 670 -56.91 9.02 -44.99
N ARG A 671 -57.31 10.30 -45.07
CA ARG A 671 -56.62 11.41 -44.39
C ARG A 671 -56.66 11.28 -42.87
N ALA A 672 -57.77 10.81 -42.30
CA ALA A 672 -57.87 10.58 -40.85
C ALA A 672 -56.93 9.45 -40.39
N ALA A 673 -56.89 8.32 -41.12
CA ALA A 673 -55.97 7.21 -40.86
C ALA A 673 -54.50 7.59 -41.12
N GLU A 674 -54.21 8.39 -42.16
CA GLU A 674 -52.88 8.99 -42.39
C GLU A 674 -52.51 9.93 -41.24
N THR A 675 -53.43 10.76 -40.76
CA THR A 675 -53.18 11.70 -39.65
C THR A 675 -52.90 10.94 -38.35
N GLU A 676 -53.70 9.93 -38.02
CA GLU A 676 -53.56 9.11 -36.82
C GLU A 676 -52.29 8.24 -36.86
N SER A 677 -51.95 7.68 -38.03
CA SER A 677 -50.68 6.99 -38.26
C SER A 677 -49.48 7.93 -38.16
N THR A 678 -49.59 9.15 -38.72
CA THR A 678 -48.52 10.17 -38.66
C THR A 678 -48.31 10.66 -37.22
N GLU A 679 -49.37 10.84 -36.44
CA GLU A 679 -49.30 11.19 -35.02
C GLU A 679 -48.69 10.07 -34.16
N ALA A 680 -49.09 8.81 -34.39
CA ALA A 680 -48.52 7.66 -33.69
C ALA A 680 -47.03 7.45 -34.03
N LEU A 681 -46.64 7.62 -35.30
CA LEU A 681 -45.25 7.57 -35.76
C LEU A 681 -44.42 8.74 -35.18
N ALA A 682 -45.01 9.92 -35.02
CA ALA A 682 -44.35 11.07 -34.39
C ALA A 682 -44.09 10.86 -32.89
N VAL A 683 -45.04 10.24 -32.16
CA VAL A 683 -44.86 9.87 -30.75
C VAL A 683 -43.78 8.78 -30.60
N LEU A 684 -43.82 7.75 -31.43
CA LEU A 684 -42.80 6.69 -31.46
C LEU A 684 -41.40 7.28 -31.72
N ARG A 685 -41.30 8.24 -32.66
CA ARG A 685 -40.06 8.94 -32.99
C ARG A 685 -39.51 9.76 -31.83
N ALA A 686 -40.36 10.54 -31.16
CA ALA A 686 -39.95 11.37 -30.02
C ALA A 686 -39.46 10.53 -28.83
N GLU A 687 -40.06 9.37 -28.59
CA GLU A 687 -39.63 8.46 -27.53
C GLU A 687 -38.37 7.65 -27.92
N ILE A 688 -38.21 7.28 -29.20
CA ILE A 688 -36.94 6.73 -29.73
C ILE A 688 -35.81 7.75 -29.56
N ASP A 689 -36.03 9.04 -29.87
CA ASP A 689 -35.05 10.11 -29.69
C ASP A 689 -34.64 10.27 -28.21
N LYS A 690 -35.60 10.18 -27.29
CA LYS A 690 -35.36 10.28 -25.85
C LYS A 690 -34.61 9.07 -25.30
N ALA A 691 -34.96 7.86 -25.74
CA ALA A 691 -34.28 6.63 -25.37
C ALA A 691 -32.85 6.58 -25.92
N GLU A 692 -32.65 7.01 -27.17
CA GLU A 692 -31.34 7.06 -27.82
C GLU A 692 -30.43 8.12 -27.17
N ALA A 693 -30.98 9.28 -26.73
CA ALA A 693 -30.23 10.28 -25.98
C ALA A 693 -29.80 9.78 -24.58
N GLN A 694 -30.68 9.07 -23.87
CA GLN A 694 -30.35 8.45 -22.58
C GLN A 694 -29.32 7.32 -22.74
N LEU A 695 -29.43 6.53 -23.82
CA LEU A 695 -28.48 5.48 -24.17
C LEU A 695 -27.10 6.06 -24.52
N ALA A 696 -27.04 7.11 -25.35
CA ALA A 696 -25.78 7.76 -25.72
C ALA A 696 -25.04 8.33 -24.50
N GLY A 697 -25.76 8.97 -23.57
CA GLY A 697 -25.18 9.46 -22.31
C GLY A 697 -24.70 8.34 -21.38
N GLY A 698 -25.47 7.26 -21.26
CA GLY A 698 -25.11 6.09 -20.46
C GLY A 698 -23.92 5.32 -21.04
N VAL A 699 -23.89 5.12 -22.36
CA VAL A 699 -22.81 4.46 -23.09
C VAL A 699 -21.52 5.27 -23.01
N ALA A 700 -21.57 6.61 -23.15
CA ALA A 700 -20.42 7.48 -22.97
C ALA A 700 -19.78 7.33 -21.57
N ALA A 701 -20.60 7.36 -20.52
CA ALA A 701 -20.12 7.18 -19.15
C ALA A 701 -19.57 5.76 -18.92
N ALA A 702 -20.22 4.73 -19.48
CA ALA A 702 -19.76 3.34 -19.39
C ALA A 702 -18.44 3.12 -20.13
N ARG A 703 -18.27 3.71 -21.31
CA ARG A 703 -17.03 3.69 -22.12
C ARG A 703 -15.85 4.31 -21.38
N LEU A 704 -16.08 5.40 -20.67
CA LEU A 704 -15.06 6.06 -19.84
C LEU A 704 -14.71 5.28 -18.57
N ALA A 705 -15.68 4.64 -17.93
CA ALA A 705 -15.46 3.91 -16.68
C ALA A 705 -14.94 2.46 -16.89
N SER A 706 -15.30 1.82 -18.02
CA SER A 706 -15.01 0.41 -18.25
C SER A 706 -13.52 0.18 -18.57
N PRO A 707 -12.76 -0.56 -17.74
CA PRO A 707 -11.38 -0.94 -18.02
C PRO A 707 -11.28 -1.94 -19.16
N LYS A 708 -12.38 -2.62 -19.52
CA LYS A 708 -12.44 -3.45 -20.73
C LYS A 708 -12.94 -2.63 -21.90
N PRO A 709 -12.36 -2.79 -23.09
CA PRO A 709 -12.90 -2.18 -24.29
C PRO A 709 -14.32 -2.72 -24.53
N LEU A 710 -15.31 -1.85 -24.36
CA LEU A 710 -16.67 -2.13 -24.81
C LEU A 710 -16.60 -2.33 -26.33
N ARG A 711 -17.31 -3.35 -26.84
CA ARG A 711 -17.26 -3.66 -28.27
C ARG A 711 -17.80 -2.45 -29.06
N PRO A 712 -17.06 -1.90 -30.03
CA PRO A 712 -17.66 -0.98 -30.98
C PRO A 712 -18.75 -1.71 -31.76
N GLU A 713 -19.85 -1.01 -32.08
CA GLU A 713 -21.05 -1.52 -32.78
C GLU A 713 -20.72 -2.24 -34.10
N THR A 714 -19.55 -2.01 -34.68
CA THR A 714 -19.03 -2.72 -35.85
C THR A 714 -17.50 -2.66 -35.81
N MET A 715 -16.80 -3.80 -35.90
CA MET A 715 -15.34 -3.76 -36.14
C MET A 715 -15.12 -3.23 -37.56
N LEU A 716 -14.55 -2.03 -37.67
CA LEU A 716 -14.28 -1.40 -38.95
C LEU A 716 -13.37 -2.31 -39.79
N ALA A 717 -13.75 -2.55 -41.04
CA ALA A 717 -12.86 -3.17 -42.00
C ALA A 717 -11.55 -2.36 -42.10
N PRO A 718 -10.39 -3.00 -42.36
CA PRO A 718 -9.10 -2.30 -42.38
C PRO A 718 -9.05 -1.08 -43.31
N ALA A 719 -9.74 -1.14 -44.45
CA ALA A 719 -9.85 0.00 -45.37
C ALA A 719 -10.64 1.16 -44.76
N VAL A 720 -11.76 0.85 -44.09
CA VAL A 720 -12.63 1.82 -43.42
C VAL A 720 -11.94 2.48 -42.23
N ALA A 721 -11.23 1.69 -41.41
CA ALA A 721 -10.47 2.22 -40.29
C ALA A 721 -9.39 3.23 -40.73
N ARG A 722 -8.73 2.97 -41.87
CA ARG A 722 -7.76 3.88 -42.48
C ARG A 722 -8.43 5.12 -43.06
N ALA A 723 -9.51 4.96 -43.80
CA ALA A 723 -10.27 6.07 -44.38
C ALA A 723 -10.82 7.00 -43.28
N LEU A 724 -11.32 6.44 -42.18
CA LEU A 724 -11.71 7.22 -41.01
C LEU A 724 -10.52 7.98 -40.43
N GLY A 725 -9.35 7.34 -40.33
CA GLY A 725 -8.13 8.04 -39.93
C GLY A 725 -7.76 9.21 -40.85
N ASP A 726 -7.97 9.08 -42.17
CA ASP A 726 -7.71 10.15 -43.14
C ASP A 726 -8.64 11.34 -42.94
N VAL A 727 -9.91 11.07 -42.65
CA VAL A 727 -10.90 12.09 -42.29
C VAL A 727 -10.49 12.83 -41.02
N VAL A 728 -10.09 12.10 -39.98
CA VAL A 728 -9.66 12.68 -38.69
C VAL A 728 -8.43 13.56 -38.87
N GLU A 729 -7.45 13.12 -39.68
CA GLU A 729 -6.25 13.90 -39.97
C GLU A 729 -6.55 15.16 -40.77
N GLU A 730 -7.42 15.07 -41.78
CA GLU A 730 -7.82 16.23 -42.59
C GLU A 730 -8.59 17.25 -41.74
N GLU A 731 -9.51 16.80 -40.89
CA GLU A 731 -10.25 17.68 -39.99
C GLU A 731 -9.34 18.38 -38.99
N PHE A 732 -8.40 17.63 -38.38
CA PHE A 732 -7.38 18.24 -37.53
C PHE A 732 -6.54 19.28 -38.29
N ARG A 733 -6.11 18.97 -39.52
CA ARG A 733 -5.29 19.87 -40.37
C ARG A 733 -6.04 21.16 -40.73
N ARG A 734 -7.36 21.10 -40.87
CA ARG A 734 -8.23 22.25 -41.12
C ARG A 734 -8.57 23.06 -39.86
N GLY A 735 -8.13 22.61 -38.68
CA GLY A 735 -8.45 23.24 -37.40
C GLY A 735 -9.82 22.86 -36.85
N GLY A 736 -10.40 21.76 -37.33
CA GLY A 736 -11.64 21.18 -36.82
C GLY A 736 -11.47 20.54 -35.43
N THR A 737 -12.59 20.38 -34.72
CA THR A 737 -12.60 19.79 -33.37
C THR A 737 -12.71 18.27 -33.39
N ILE A 738 -11.76 17.60 -32.74
CA ILE A 738 -11.75 16.15 -32.52
C ILE A 738 -12.06 15.75 -31.07
N ALA A 739 -12.31 16.72 -30.19
CA ALA A 739 -12.71 16.49 -28.80
C ALA A 739 -14.14 15.91 -28.73
N GLY A 740 -14.37 14.95 -27.84
CA GLY A 740 -15.66 14.29 -27.66
C GLY A 740 -16.15 13.45 -28.84
N ARG A 741 -15.32 13.23 -29.87
CA ARG A 741 -15.70 12.48 -31.08
C ARG A 741 -15.55 10.98 -30.89
N ASP A 742 -16.35 10.21 -31.62
CA ASP A 742 -16.21 8.76 -31.70
C ASP A 742 -15.15 8.38 -32.75
N LEU A 743 -14.06 7.79 -32.26
CA LEU A 743 -12.89 7.33 -33.01
C LEU A 743 -12.63 5.84 -32.74
N ALA A 744 -13.62 5.12 -32.20
CA ALA A 744 -13.46 3.73 -31.80
C ALA A 744 -13.09 2.86 -33.02
N GLY A 745 -12.00 2.10 -32.89
CA GLY A 745 -11.46 1.25 -33.96
C GLY A 745 -10.77 1.98 -35.12
N ALA A 746 -10.63 3.31 -35.09
CA ALA A 746 -9.94 4.07 -36.15
C ALA A 746 -8.46 3.67 -36.29
N ASP A 747 -7.92 3.72 -37.51
CA ASP A 747 -6.49 3.55 -37.77
C ASP A 747 -5.77 4.90 -37.90
N LEU A 748 -5.20 5.33 -36.78
CA LEU A 748 -4.46 6.58 -36.61
C LEU A 748 -2.94 6.35 -36.57
N SER A 749 -2.48 5.14 -36.93
CA SER A 749 -1.08 4.72 -36.81
C SER A 749 -0.16 5.63 -37.62
N GLY A 750 0.96 6.06 -37.01
CA GLY A 750 2.00 6.88 -37.66
C GLY A 750 1.60 8.33 -37.99
N ARG A 751 0.36 8.75 -37.71
CA ARG A 751 -0.14 10.11 -37.97
C ARG A 751 0.40 11.14 -36.97
N ARG A 752 0.24 12.43 -37.29
CA ARG A 752 0.73 13.56 -36.49
C ARG A 752 -0.41 14.40 -35.93
N PHE A 753 -0.66 14.26 -34.63
CA PHE A 753 -1.68 14.96 -33.86
C PHE A 753 -1.08 15.70 -32.65
N ALA A 754 0.12 16.26 -32.82
CA ALA A 754 0.77 17.01 -31.75
C ALA A 754 -0.09 18.23 -31.35
N ASN A 755 -0.26 18.45 -30.05
CA ASN A 755 -1.11 19.48 -29.44
C ASN A 755 -2.60 19.39 -29.77
N ALA A 756 -3.08 18.26 -30.30
CA ALA A 756 -4.49 18.07 -30.58
C ALA A 756 -5.32 17.91 -29.29
N ASP A 757 -6.59 18.31 -29.34
CA ASP A 757 -7.52 18.15 -28.22
C ASP A 757 -8.43 16.93 -28.44
N PHE A 758 -8.12 15.83 -27.77
CA PHE A 758 -8.88 14.59 -27.71
C PHE A 758 -9.68 14.46 -26.40
N SER A 759 -9.91 15.57 -25.67
CA SER A 759 -10.63 15.52 -24.40
C SER A 759 -12.03 14.93 -24.62
N GLY A 760 -12.41 13.93 -23.82
CA GLY A 760 -13.68 13.22 -23.95
C GLY A 760 -13.82 12.30 -25.16
N ALA A 761 -12.79 12.12 -25.99
CA ALA A 761 -12.88 11.29 -27.19
C ALA A 761 -12.96 9.79 -26.89
N PHE A 762 -13.68 9.05 -27.73
CA PHE A 762 -13.80 7.59 -27.68
C PHE A 762 -12.78 6.95 -28.62
N LEU A 763 -11.72 6.37 -28.06
CA LEU A 763 -10.56 5.78 -28.77
C LEU A 763 -10.44 4.27 -28.49
N GLU A 764 -11.52 3.63 -28.07
CA GLU A 764 -11.52 2.21 -27.73
C GLU A 764 -11.09 1.37 -28.93
N ARG A 765 -10.11 0.49 -28.71
CA ARG A 765 -9.51 -0.35 -29.76
C ARG A 765 -8.96 0.42 -30.96
N ALA A 766 -8.76 1.74 -30.86
CA ALA A 766 -8.11 2.51 -31.92
C ALA A 766 -6.65 2.06 -32.09
N LYS A 767 -6.14 2.10 -33.32
CA LYS A 767 -4.73 1.85 -33.62
C LYS A 767 -3.99 3.18 -33.64
N LEU A 768 -3.17 3.39 -32.63
CA LEU A 768 -2.36 4.59 -32.41
C LEU A 768 -0.86 4.27 -32.43
N ASN A 769 -0.48 3.16 -33.08
CA ASN A 769 0.90 2.70 -33.10
C ASN A 769 1.80 3.72 -33.82
N GLY A 770 2.86 4.17 -33.15
CA GLY A 770 3.81 5.16 -33.70
C GLY A 770 3.22 6.55 -33.96
N THR A 771 1.99 6.84 -33.50
CA THR A 771 1.35 8.14 -33.65
C THR A 771 2.06 9.20 -32.80
N ASN A 772 2.19 10.42 -33.32
CA ASN A 772 2.69 11.56 -32.56
C ASN A 772 1.52 12.34 -31.94
N LEU A 773 1.32 12.17 -30.63
CA LEU A 773 0.35 12.86 -29.79
C LEU A 773 1.03 13.83 -28.80
N ALA A 774 2.27 14.24 -29.07
CA ALA A 774 3.02 15.06 -28.13
C ALA A 774 2.28 16.39 -27.84
N GLY A 775 2.08 16.72 -26.57
CA GLY A 775 1.34 17.92 -26.13
C GLY A 775 -0.18 17.81 -26.25
N ALA A 776 -0.73 16.67 -26.69
CA ALA A 776 -2.17 16.50 -26.83
C ALA A 776 -2.90 16.49 -25.47
N ARG A 777 -4.15 16.96 -25.46
CA ARG A 777 -5.05 16.86 -24.31
C ARG A 777 -5.94 15.63 -24.46
N LEU A 778 -5.87 14.72 -23.50
CA LEU A 778 -6.61 13.46 -23.45
C LEU A 778 -7.43 13.37 -22.15
N LEU A 779 -7.87 14.52 -21.65
CA LEU A 779 -8.66 14.63 -20.42
C LEU A 779 -9.93 13.78 -20.58
N LYS A 780 -10.13 12.82 -19.68
CA LYS A 780 -11.29 11.91 -19.73
C LYS A 780 -11.48 11.28 -21.13
N ALA A 781 -10.40 10.88 -21.79
CA ALA A 781 -10.49 10.10 -23.03
C ALA A 781 -10.64 8.59 -22.72
N ALA A 782 -11.43 7.88 -23.52
CA ALA A 782 -11.61 6.43 -23.40
C ALA A 782 -10.65 5.71 -24.36
N LEU A 783 -9.50 5.24 -23.88
CA LEU A 783 -8.49 4.51 -24.67
C LEU A 783 -8.47 3.01 -24.35
N SER A 784 -9.57 2.46 -23.84
CA SER A 784 -9.59 1.06 -23.42
C SER A 784 -9.33 0.13 -24.61
N GLY A 785 -8.40 -0.82 -24.43
CA GLY A 785 -7.95 -1.74 -25.48
C GLY A 785 -7.25 -1.08 -26.69
N ALA A 786 -6.91 0.21 -26.64
CA ALA A 786 -6.20 0.88 -27.73
C ALA A 786 -4.77 0.33 -27.92
N ALA A 787 -4.28 0.33 -29.15
CA ALA A 787 -2.91 -0.06 -29.47
C ALA A 787 -2.01 1.18 -29.59
N LEU A 788 -1.17 1.42 -28.59
CA LEU A 788 -0.32 2.61 -28.45
C LEU A 788 1.17 2.28 -28.62
N VAL A 789 1.49 1.17 -29.29
CA VAL A 789 2.86 0.65 -29.36
C VAL A 789 3.77 1.68 -30.04
N ASN A 790 4.83 2.08 -29.34
CA ASN A 790 5.78 3.12 -29.78
C ASN A 790 5.16 4.50 -30.07
N ALA A 791 3.94 4.79 -29.58
CA ALA A 791 3.32 6.10 -29.70
C ALA A 791 4.06 7.15 -28.85
N ASP A 792 3.97 8.42 -29.26
CA ASP A 792 4.53 9.56 -28.54
C ASP A 792 3.42 10.35 -27.84
N LEU A 793 3.25 10.14 -26.55
CA LEU A 793 2.36 10.88 -25.65
C LEU A 793 3.18 11.77 -24.70
N SER A 794 4.29 12.33 -25.18
CA SER A 794 5.09 13.24 -24.37
C SER A 794 4.32 14.54 -24.10
N ALA A 795 4.41 15.09 -22.90
CA ALA A 795 3.75 16.32 -22.47
C ALA A 795 2.21 16.32 -22.62
N THR A 796 1.57 15.16 -22.61
CA THR A 796 0.11 15.06 -22.67
C THR A 796 -0.55 15.24 -21.30
N ASP A 797 -1.83 15.59 -21.29
CA ASP A 797 -2.68 15.53 -20.10
C ASP A 797 -3.63 14.32 -20.21
N LEU A 798 -3.43 13.32 -19.35
CA LEU A 798 -4.20 12.07 -19.26
C LEU A 798 -5.02 12.00 -17.96
N THR A 799 -5.32 13.15 -17.36
CA THR A 799 -6.15 13.25 -16.15
C THR A 799 -7.49 12.54 -16.36
N ASP A 800 -7.81 11.63 -15.45
CA ASP A 800 -9.04 10.81 -15.46
C ASP A 800 -9.28 10.04 -16.79
N ALA A 801 -8.24 9.82 -17.59
CA ALA A 801 -8.32 9.02 -18.82
C ALA A 801 -8.33 7.52 -18.49
N ASN A 802 -8.87 6.72 -19.42
CA ASN A 802 -8.98 5.28 -19.25
C ASN A 802 -8.10 4.54 -20.25
N LEU A 803 -7.01 3.92 -19.77
CA LEU A 803 -6.11 3.08 -20.56
C LEU A 803 -6.36 1.58 -20.35
N GLY A 804 -7.46 1.17 -19.73
CA GLY A 804 -7.69 -0.24 -19.39
C GLY A 804 -7.49 -1.21 -20.55
N GLU A 805 -6.76 -2.30 -20.33
CA GLU A 805 -6.34 -3.28 -21.35
C GLU A 805 -5.57 -2.70 -22.58
N ALA A 806 -5.15 -1.43 -22.56
CA ALA A 806 -4.40 -0.85 -23.66
C ALA A 806 -2.98 -1.44 -23.78
N ASP A 807 -2.48 -1.52 -25.02
CA ASP A 807 -1.11 -1.95 -25.32
C ASP A 807 -0.20 -0.74 -25.49
N CYS A 808 0.44 -0.34 -24.39
CA CYS A 808 1.34 0.80 -24.31
C CYS A 808 2.82 0.40 -24.42
N ARG A 809 3.17 -0.74 -25.04
CA ARG A 809 4.57 -1.16 -25.13
C ARG A 809 5.43 -0.12 -25.87
N GLY A 810 6.52 0.33 -25.25
CA GLY A 810 7.42 1.33 -25.83
C GLY A 810 6.83 2.75 -25.96
N THR A 811 5.64 3.01 -25.43
CA THR A 811 5.00 4.33 -25.48
C THR A 811 5.79 5.35 -24.65
N ARG A 812 5.92 6.57 -25.16
CA ARG A 812 6.58 7.68 -24.47
C ARG A 812 5.55 8.59 -23.81
N PHE A 813 5.50 8.61 -22.49
CA PHE A 813 4.74 9.50 -21.62
C PHE A 813 5.65 10.57 -21.00
N ALA A 814 6.70 11.01 -21.72
CA ALA A 814 7.70 11.88 -21.11
C ALA A 814 7.12 13.28 -20.82
N GLY A 815 7.19 13.75 -19.57
CA GLY A 815 6.66 15.06 -19.17
C GLY A 815 5.13 15.14 -19.13
N SER A 816 4.41 14.03 -19.26
CA SER A 816 2.94 14.02 -19.23
C SER A 816 2.39 14.06 -17.79
N GLN A 817 1.10 14.37 -17.67
CA GLN A 817 0.36 14.32 -16.42
C GLN A 817 -0.57 13.12 -16.44
N LEU A 818 -0.40 12.20 -15.50
CA LEU A 818 -1.29 11.06 -15.26
C LEU A 818 -1.84 11.18 -13.85
N VAL A 819 -3.03 11.76 -13.76
CA VAL A 819 -3.75 11.93 -12.49
C VAL A 819 -4.93 10.97 -12.53
N ARG A 820 -4.92 9.96 -11.66
CA ARG A 820 -5.97 8.91 -11.58
C ARG A 820 -6.32 8.23 -12.90
N THR A 821 -5.34 8.12 -13.78
CA THR A 821 -5.50 7.39 -15.04
C THR A 821 -5.71 5.90 -14.75
N ASN A 822 -6.74 5.29 -15.34
CA ASN A 822 -7.01 3.86 -15.13
C ASN A 822 -6.01 3.01 -15.93
N LEU A 823 -5.23 2.17 -15.23
CA LEU A 823 -4.22 1.29 -15.81
C LEU A 823 -4.57 -0.21 -15.74
N LEU A 824 -5.80 -0.58 -15.37
CA LEU A 824 -6.16 -1.97 -15.14
C LEU A 824 -5.93 -2.82 -16.41
N GLY A 825 -5.13 -3.88 -16.30
CA GLY A 825 -4.82 -4.78 -17.41
C GLY A 825 -3.95 -4.18 -18.52
N THR A 826 -3.42 -2.95 -18.35
CA THR A 826 -2.53 -2.32 -19.32
C THR A 826 -1.24 -3.11 -19.53
N ARG A 827 -0.68 -3.05 -20.73
CA ARG A 827 0.66 -3.58 -21.02
C ARG A 827 1.63 -2.43 -21.21
N MET A 828 2.58 -2.26 -20.29
CA MET A 828 3.46 -1.07 -20.26
C MET A 828 4.94 -1.44 -20.24
N ALA A 829 5.33 -2.57 -20.84
CA ALA A 829 6.74 -2.94 -20.92
C ALA A 829 7.53 -1.92 -21.77
N GLY A 830 8.64 -1.43 -21.23
CA GLY A 830 9.53 -0.46 -21.89
C GLY A 830 8.94 0.93 -22.11
N THR A 831 7.91 1.33 -21.35
CA THR A 831 7.36 2.69 -21.41
C THR A 831 8.29 3.72 -20.77
N SER A 832 8.21 4.97 -21.22
CA SER A 832 8.96 6.08 -20.62
C SER A 832 8.03 7.08 -19.96
N PHE A 833 8.12 7.22 -18.65
CA PHE A 833 7.51 8.25 -17.81
C PHE A 833 8.54 9.33 -17.38
N ASP A 834 9.64 9.49 -18.12
CA ASP A 834 10.67 10.48 -17.79
C ASP A 834 10.06 11.88 -17.67
N GLN A 835 10.32 12.59 -16.56
CA GLN A 835 9.73 13.90 -16.21
C GLN A 835 8.21 13.93 -16.01
N ALA A 836 7.52 12.78 -16.03
CA ALA A 836 6.07 12.74 -15.86
C ALA A 836 5.64 13.09 -14.43
N HIS A 837 4.40 13.58 -14.29
CA HIS A 837 3.74 13.81 -13.01
C HIS A 837 2.65 12.76 -12.82
N LEU A 838 2.87 11.85 -11.88
CA LEU A 838 1.97 10.76 -11.54
C LEU A 838 1.33 11.05 -10.18
N ILE A 839 0.01 11.11 -10.13
CA ILE A 839 -0.73 11.45 -8.90
C ILE A 839 -1.86 10.45 -8.73
N GLU A 840 -1.94 9.82 -7.55
CA GLU A 840 -2.99 8.83 -7.23
C GLU A 840 -3.08 7.70 -8.28
N LEU A 841 -1.92 7.27 -8.78
CA LEU A 841 -1.83 6.21 -9.78
C LEU A 841 -1.74 4.84 -9.09
N HIS A 842 -2.62 3.92 -9.47
CA HIS A 842 -2.68 2.57 -8.93
C HIS A 842 -2.30 1.55 -10.00
N ALA A 843 -1.12 0.95 -9.86
CA ALA A 843 -0.61 -0.09 -10.75
C ALA A 843 -0.67 -1.46 -10.05
N LEU A 844 -1.82 -2.13 -10.20
CA LEU A 844 -2.06 -3.47 -9.68
C LEU A 844 -1.79 -4.51 -10.78
N GLN A 845 -0.82 -5.40 -10.56
CA GLN A 845 -0.46 -6.48 -11.49
C GLN A 845 -0.10 -5.99 -12.91
N VAL A 846 0.36 -4.75 -13.05
CA VAL A 846 0.71 -4.16 -14.35
C VAL A 846 2.13 -4.56 -14.76
N PRO A 847 2.33 -5.14 -15.96
CA PRO A 847 3.66 -5.41 -16.48
C PRO A 847 4.33 -4.12 -16.99
N MET A 848 5.37 -3.69 -16.28
CA MET A 848 6.12 -2.45 -16.52
C MET A 848 7.64 -2.69 -16.61
N ILE A 849 8.04 -3.89 -17.05
CA ILE A 849 9.44 -4.31 -17.12
C ILE A 849 10.21 -3.34 -18.04
N GLY A 850 11.34 -2.84 -17.55
CA GLY A 850 12.18 -1.89 -18.29
C GLY A 850 11.60 -0.48 -18.45
N ALA A 851 10.53 -0.13 -17.72
CA ALA A 851 9.97 1.22 -17.77
C ALA A 851 10.92 2.26 -17.14
N THR A 852 10.93 3.48 -17.68
CA THR A 852 11.75 4.58 -17.17
C THR A 852 10.89 5.67 -16.51
N PHE A 853 11.42 6.30 -15.48
CA PHE A 853 10.79 7.29 -14.60
C PHE A 853 11.82 8.39 -14.25
N ARG A 854 12.76 8.70 -15.16
CA ARG A 854 13.85 9.62 -14.84
C ARG A 854 13.28 10.99 -14.51
N SER A 855 13.60 11.51 -13.33
CA SER A 855 13.08 12.80 -12.83
C SER A 855 11.54 12.89 -12.81
N ALA A 856 10.84 11.75 -12.77
CA ALA A 856 9.40 11.74 -12.58
C ALA A 856 9.04 12.20 -11.16
N ARG A 857 7.85 12.79 -11.01
CA ARG A 857 7.26 13.12 -9.71
C ARG A 857 6.08 12.21 -9.45
N LEU A 858 6.13 11.49 -8.33
CA LEU A 858 5.09 10.59 -7.89
C LEU A 858 4.53 11.08 -6.55
N ASP A 859 3.22 11.29 -6.49
CA ASP A 859 2.51 11.62 -5.25
C ASP A 859 1.39 10.61 -5.02
N GLN A 860 1.41 9.96 -3.85
CA GLN A 860 0.38 8.99 -3.42
C GLN A 860 0.13 7.86 -4.42
N CYS A 861 1.19 7.39 -5.09
CA CYS A 861 1.10 6.27 -6.03
C CYS A 861 1.30 4.93 -5.33
N SER A 862 0.66 3.87 -5.85
CA SER A 862 0.81 2.51 -5.33
C SER A 862 1.14 1.51 -6.44
N PHE A 863 2.22 0.76 -6.25
CA PHE A 863 2.62 -0.36 -7.09
C PHE A 863 2.47 -1.64 -6.29
N ILE A 864 1.58 -2.52 -6.74
CA ILE A 864 1.22 -3.74 -6.01
C ILE A 864 1.28 -4.90 -7.00
N GLN A 865 2.17 -5.86 -6.75
CA GLN A 865 2.41 -6.98 -7.67
C GLN A 865 2.73 -6.56 -9.13
N ALA A 866 3.17 -5.32 -9.33
CA ALA A 866 3.58 -4.81 -10.63
C ALA A 866 4.95 -5.40 -11.00
N ALA A 867 5.18 -5.69 -12.29
CA ALA A 867 6.48 -6.18 -12.75
C ALA A 867 7.36 -4.98 -13.13
N LEU A 868 8.26 -4.57 -12.23
CA LEU A 868 9.10 -3.36 -12.37
C LEU A 868 10.59 -3.69 -12.49
N ASP A 869 10.93 -4.92 -12.88
CA ASP A 869 12.31 -5.32 -13.10
C ASP A 869 12.98 -4.45 -14.17
N ASN A 870 14.26 -4.14 -13.96
CA ASN A 870 15.08 -3.29 -14.83
C ASN A 870 14.51 -1.87 -15.07
N SER A 871 13.64 -1.38 -14.17
CA SER A 871 13.10 -0.02 -14.27
C SER A 871 14.11 1.04 -13.83
N VAL A 872 13.99 2.26 -14.38
CA VAL A 872 14.95 3.35 -14.13
C VAL A 872 14.24 4.55 -13.49
N TRP A 873 14.66 4.93 -12.30
CA TRP A 873 14.05 5.95 -11.43
C TRP A 873 15.04 7.08 -11.07
N GLU A 874 16.05 7.29 -11.91
CA GLU A 874 17.10 8.26 -11.61
C GLU A 874 16.56 9.67 -11.43
N ASN A 875 16.93 10.31 -10.31
CA ASN A 875 16.45 11.65 -9.91
C ASN A 875 14.93 11.77 -9.72
N ALA A 876 14.19 10.65 -9.63
CA ALA A 876 12.76 10.69 -9.36
C ALA A 876 12.47 11.20 -7.95
N VAL A 877 11.32 11.85 -7.77
CA VAL A 877 10.80 12.29 -6.48
C VAL A 877 9.56 11.49 -6.15
N LEU A 878 9.63 10.71 -5.07
CA LEU A 878 8.56 9.84 -4.59
C LEU A 878 8.08 10.38 -3.25
N HIS A 879 6.83 10.79 -3.20
CA HIS A 879 6.16 11.22 -1.98
C HIS A 879 4.99 10.29 -1.68
N ARG A 880 4.98 9.71 -0.48
CA ARG A 880 3.93 8.77 -0.01
C ARG A 880 3.66 7.63 -0.99
N THR A 881 4.71 7.12 -1.62
CA THR A 881 4.61 6.03 -2.60
C THR A 881 4.75 4.67 -1.92
N GLN A 882 4.03 3.66 -2.43
CA GLN A 882 4.04 2.31 -1.86
C GLN A 882 4.45 1.28 -2.91
N PHE A 883 5.37 0.38 -2.53
CA PHE A 883 5.75 -0.80 -3.31
C PHE A 883 5.46 -2.04 -2.48
N MET A 884 4.59 -2.93 -2.98
CA MET A 884 4.10 -4.07 -2.23
C MET A 884 4.13 -5.36 -3.05
N ASP A 885 4.70 -6.42 -2.47
CA ASP A 885 4.69 -7.79 -3.01
C ASP A 885 5.13 -7.86 -4.48
N LEU A 886 6.29 -7.29 -4.79
CA LEU A 886 6.77 -7.16 -6.18
C LEU A 886 8.29 -7.30 -6.30
N SER A 887 8.77 -7.38 -7.54
CA SER A 887 10.21 -7.38 -7.83
C SER A 887 10.67 -6.07 -8.47
N LEU A 888 11.83 -5.60 -8.01
CA LEU A 888 12.60 -4.47 -8.56
C LEU A 888 14.02 -4.95 -8.91
N SER A 889 14.14 -6.17 -9.41
CA SER A 889 15.45 -6.75 -9.73
C SER A 889 16.12 -5.93 -10.83
N GLY A 890 17.36 -5.47 -10.57
CA GLY A 890 18.11 -4.62 -11.50
C GLY A 890 17.53 -3.21 -11.69
N ALA A 891 16.58 -2.77 -10.87
CA ALA A 891 16.06 -1.40 -10.94
C ALA A 891 17.08 -0.37 -10.44
N GLY A 892 17.00 0.86 -10.97
CA GLY A 892 17.96 1.93 -10.65
C GLY A 892 17.29 3.22 -10.15
N PHE A 893 17.40 3.49 -8.86
CA PHE A 893 16.92 4.68 -8.13
C PHE A 893 18.04 5.67 -7.79
N ALA A 894 19.15 5.68 -8.54
CA ALA A 894 20.28 6.56 -8.22
C ALA A 894 19.85 8.04 -8.20
N ARG A 895 20.24 8.76 -7.14
CA ARG A 895 19.91 10.18 -6.89
C ARG A 895 18.41 10.46 -6.72
N ALA A 896 17.59 9.45 -6.48
CA ALA A 896 16.17 9.65 -6.19
C ALA A 896 15.96 10.27 -4.80
N ARG A 897 14.84 10.96 -4.63
CA ARG A 897 14.37 11.47 -3.33
C ARG A 897 13.10 10.73 -2.94
N LEU A 898 13.16 10.03 -1.81
CA LEU A 898 12.08 9.20 -1.30
C LEU A 898 11.61 9.77 0.04
N GLU A 899 10.34 10.17 0.10
CA GLU A 899 9.69 10.73 1.27
C GLU A 899 8.48 9.87 1.64
N GLN A 900 8.40 9.45 2.90
CA GLN A 900 7.28 8.66 3.43
C GLN A 900 6.95 7.43 2.56
N THR A 901 7.99 6.80 2.00
CA THR A 901 7.86 5.71 1.04
C THR A 901 8.04 4.36 1.73
N CYS A 902 7.18 3.40 1.41
CA CYS A 902 7.19 2.07 2.00
C CYS A 902 7.48 1.00 0.96
N PHE A 903 8.44 0.13 1.26
CA PHE A 903 8.72 -1.11 0.54
C PHE A 903 8.34 -2.28 1.44
N LEU A 904 7.30 -3.02 1.05
CA LEU A 904 6.81 -4.17 1.78
C LEU A 904 6.93 -5.42 0.91
N LYS A 905 7.69 -6.42 1.35
CA LYS A 905 7.86 -7.70 0.62
C LYS A 905 8.36 -7.51 -0.81
N VAL A 906 9.46 -6.76 -0.94
CA VAL A 906 10.07 -6.45 -2.23
C VAL A 906 11.32 -7.31 -2.46
N ALA A 907 11.41 -7.91 -3.65
CA ALA A 907 12.61 -8.61 -4.10
C ALA A 907 13.41 -7.73 -5.08
N ALA A 908 14.52 -7.17 -4.61
CA ALA A 908 15.32 -6.19 -5.35
C ALA A 908 16.83 -6.44 -5.17
N PRO A 909 17.36 -7.60 -5.60
CA PRO A 909 18.80 -7.81 -5.61
C PRO A 909 19.45 -6.80 -6.57
N GLN A 910 20.63 -6.30 -6.19
CA GLN A 910 21.43 -5.32 -6.95
C GLN A 910 20.73 -3.98 -7.21
N LEU A 911 19.70 -3.65 -6.42
CA LEU A 911 19.01 -2.36 -6.49
C LEU A 911 20.00 -1.19 -6.34
N ASP A 912 19.99 -0.25 -7.28
CA ASP A 912 20.84 0.94 -7.20
C ASP A 912 20.09 2.10 -6.54
N LEU A 913 20.50 2.49 -5.34
CA LEU A 913 20.03 3.62 -4.54
C LEU A 913 21.17 4.61 -4.25
N SER A 914 22.20 4.63 -5.10
CA SER A 914 23.40 5.44 -4.89
C SER A 914 23.04 6.93 -4.92
N SER A 915 23.58 7.70 -3.96
CA SER A 915 23.38 9.15 -3.83
C SER A 915 21.92 9.59 -3.65
N SER A 916 21.05 8.69 -3.21
CA SER A 916 19.63 8.98 -2.96
C SER A 916 19.40 9.61 -1.58
N GLN A 917 18.27 10.30 -1.44
CA GLN A 917 17.82 10.92 -0.19
C GLN A 917 16.60 10.17 0.35
N PHE A 918 16.63 9.85 1.64
CA PHE A 918 15.55 9.16 2.33
C PHE A 918 15.03 10.02 3.48
N ASP A 919 13.71 10.19 3.54
CA ASP A 919 13.00 10.79 4.66
C ASP A 919 11.81 9.91 5.03
N GLN A 920 11.82 9.33 6.24
CA GLN A 920 10.79 8.41 6.72
C GLN A 920 10.53 7.23 5.76
N VAL A 921 11.58 6.49 5.42
CA VAL A 921 11.51 5.36 4.48
C VAL A 921 11.66 4.03 5.21
N SER A 922 10.85 3.04 4.82
CA SER A 922 10.85 1.71 5.44
C SER A 922 10.96 0.57 4.41
N PHE A 923 11.81 -0.40 4.72
CA PHE A 923 11.91 -1.69 4.04
C PHE A 923 11.52 -2.79 5.03
N THR A 924 10.40 -3.46 4.78
CA THR A 924 9.80 -4.39 5.74
C THR A 924 9.28 -5.66 5.07
N GLY A 925 9.18 -6.75 5.86
CA GLY A 925 8.59 -8.02 5.43
C GLY A 925 9.43 -8.78 4.42
N ASP A 926 10.47 -9.50 4.87
CA ASP A 926 11.31 -10.40 4.04
C ASP A 926 11.83 -9.77 2.73
N THR A 927 12.27 -8.52 2.80
CA THR A 927 12.81 -7.79 1.64
C THR A 927 14.19 -8.33 1.24
N ASP A 928 14.41 -8.62 -0.05
CA ASP A 928 15.73 -9.02 -0.60
C ASP A 928 16.43 -7.81 -1.25
N LEU A 929 17.52 -7.36 -0.65
CA LEU A 929 18.35 -6.23 -1.09
C LEU A 929 19.83 -6.65 -1.21
N ARG A 930 20.11 -7.92 -1.52
CA ARG A 930 21.49 -8.40 -1.67
C ARG A 930 22.23 -7.64 -2.75
N ASN A 931 23.46 -7.23 -2.46
CA ASN A 931 24.32 -6.44 -3.34
C ASN A 931 23.72 -5.09 -3.79
N ALA A 932 22.71 -4.57 -3.07
CA ALA A 932 22.17 -3.25 -3.35
C ALA A 932 23.21 -2.15 -3.09
N ARG A 933 23.15 -1.05 -3.85
CA ARG A 933 24.10 0.06 -3.77
C ARG A 933 23.44 1.29 -3.15
N PHE A 934 23.90 1.72 -2.01
CA PHE A 934 23.49 2.93 -1.28
C PHE A 934 24.61 3.97 -1.21
N GLY A 935 25.68 3.82 -2.00
CA GLY A 935 26.88 4.66 -1.89
C GLY A 935 26.57 6.16 -2.04
N GLY A 936 27.04 6.97 -1.09
CA GLY A 936 26.84 8.43 -1.08
C GLY A 936 25.42 8.92 -0.77
N SER A 937 24.50 8.03 -0.39
CA SER A 937 23.14 8.37 0.02
C SER A 937 23.08 9.09 1.38
N SER A 938 21.93 9.70 1.68
CA SER A 938 21.65 10.31 2.98
C SER A 938 20.25 9.95 3.49
N ALA A 939 20.12 9.72 4.80
CA ALA A 939 18.86 9.35 5.40
C ALA A 939 18.51 10.17 6.65
N GLU A 940 17.23 10.49 6.78
CA GLU A 940 16.55 10.90 8.01
C GLU A 940 15.44 9.87 8.27
N ALA A 941 15.53 9.12 9.37
CA ALA A 941 14.59 8.05 9.73
C ALA A 941 14.42 6.94 8.65
N LEU A 942 15.52 6.25 8.31
CA LEU A 942 15.50 5.05 7.47
C LEU A 942 15.47 3.77 8.31
N SER A 943 14.63 2.81 7.93
CA SER A 943 14.49 1.52 8.62
C SER A 943 14.51 0.31 7.68
N PHE A 944 15.23 -0.72 8.11
CA PHE A 944 15.24 -2.05 7.53
C PHE A 944 14.82 -3.03 8.61
N GLN A 945 13.79 -3.83 8.34
CA GLN A 945 13.31 -4.85 9.27
C GLN A 945 13.24 -6.20 8.57
N ALA A 946 14.04 -7.16 9.07
CA ALA A 946 14.17 -8.50 8.49
C ALA A 946 14.57 -8.49 7.00
N ALA A 947 15.42 -7.54 6.59
CA ALA A 947 15.89 -7.43 5.22
C ALA A 947 17.18 -8.24 5.00
N ASN A 948 17.36 -8.77 3.79
CA ASN A 948 18.63 -9.36 3.36
C ASN A 948 19.46 -8.33 2.61
N LEU A 949 20.48 -7.78 3.26
CA LEU A 949 21.40 -6.76 2.77
C LEU A 949 22.82 -7.32 2.55
N SER A 950 22.94 -8.64 2.36
CA SER A 950 24.26 -9.27 2.20
C SER A 950 24.98 -8.71 0.97
N GLY A 951 26.23 -8.30 1.12
CA GLY A 951 27.03 -7.69 0.05
C GLY A 951 26.62 -6.27 -0.35
N ALA A 952 25.68 -5.63 0.35
CA ALA A 952 25.25 -4.27 0.02
C ALA A 952 26.37 -3.23 0.25
N ASP A 953 26.40 -2.18 -0.57
CA ASP A 953 27.41 -1.12 -0.52
C ASP A 953 26.83 0.19 0.00
N PHE A 954 27.28 0.64 1.16
CA PHE A 954 26.92 1.90 1.82
C PHE A 954 28.06 2.91 1.86
N THR A 955 29.10 2.73 1.04
CA THR A 955 30.30 3.56 1.03
C THR A 955 29.95 5.05 1.00
N ILE A 956 30.60 5.85 1.85
CA ILE A 956 30.43 7.32 1.98
C ILE A 956 28.99 7.81 2.25
N ALA A 957 28.04 6.94 2.62
CA ALA A 957 26.67 7.34 2.94
C ALA A 957 26.57 8.04 4.32
N ARG A 958 25.49 8.80 4.51
CA ARG A 958 25.14 9.47 5.78
C ARG A 958 23.85 8.88 6.34
N LEU A 959 23.98 7.92 7.23
CA LEU A 959 22.89 7.08 7.73
C LEU A 959 22.85 7.14 9.27
N ASP A 960 22.80 8.36 9.81
CA ASP A 960 22.74 8.56 11.26
C ASP A 960 21.36 8.10 11.80
N GLY A 961 21.36 7.31 12.88
CA GLY A 961 20.14 6.80 13.51
C GLY A 961 19.39 5.71 12.72
N VAL A 962 19.97 5.17 11.66
CA VAL A 962 19.34 4.10 10.85
C VAL A 962 19.11 2.83 11.68
N TYR A 963 17.98 2.15 11.42
CA TYR A 963 17.61 0.91 12.08
C TYR A 963 17.78 -0.30 11.14
N PHE A 964 18.57 -1.30 11.51
CA PHE A 964 18.80 -2.53 10.72
C PHE A 964 18.21 -3.79 11.36
N GLY A 965 17.08 -3.70 12.08
CA GLY A 965 16.56 -4.79 12.90
C GLY A 965 16.47 -6.17 12.24
N LYS A 966 17.13 -7.17 12.84
CA LYS A 966 17.12 -8.59 12.42
C LYS A 966 17.46 -8.79 10.94
N SER A 967 18.30 -7.92 10.39
CA SER A 967 18.70 -7.96 8.99
C SER A 967 20.00 -8.75 8.81
N THR A 968 20.18 -9.36 7.64
CA THR A 968 21.44 -10.03 7.28
C THR A 968 22.31 -9.07 6.50
N LEU A 969 23.52 -8.78 6.98
CA LEU A 969 24.44 -7.76 6.43
C LEU A 969 25.82 -8.36 6.11
N SER A 970 25.91 -9.70 5.98
CA SER A 970 27.18 -10.38 5.71
C SER A 970 27.87 -9.82 4.45
N ASN A 971 29.17 -9.54 4.54
CA ASN A 971 30.00 -8.95 3.48
C ASN A 971 29.53 -7.57 2.97
N ALA A 972 28.67 -6.86 3.71
CA ALA A 972 28.30 -5.49 3.36
C ALA A 972 29.46 -4.51 3.59
N THR A 973 29.48 -3.42 2.81
CA THR A 973 30.54 -2.40 2.81
C THR A 973 30.01 -1.09 3.40
N PHE A 974 30.67 -0.55 4.41
CA PHE A 974 30.34 0.70 5.12
C PHE A 974 31.54 1.67 5.16
N ARG A 975 32.35 1.68 4.11
CA ARG A 975 33.60 2.44 4.09
C ARG A 975 33.31 3.93 4.17
N MET A 976 33.90 4.62 5.15
CA MET A 976 33.76 6.06 5.34
C MET A 976 32.31 6.53 5.52
N THR A 977 31.41 5.63 5.96
CA THR A 977 29.99 5.91 6.17
C THR A 977 29.75 6.55 7.54
N SER A 978 28.83 7.52 7.64
CA SER A 978 28.32 8.03 8.92
C SER A 978 27.17 7.16 9.40
N LEU A 979 27.31 6.57 10.59
CA LEU A 979 26.39 5.63 11.22
C LEU A 979 26.18 5.98 12.69
N LYS A 980 26.15 7.28 13.02
CA LYS A 980 26.03 7.72 14.41
C LYS A 980 24.72 7.20 14.99
N ARG A 981 24.76 6.56 16.15
CA ARG A 981 23.56 6.00 16.80
C ARG A 981 22.76 5.02 15.94
N ALA A 982 23.40 4.41 14.93
CA ALA A 982 22.78 3.37 14.13
C ALA A 982 22.59 2.09 14.97
N VAL A 983 21.55 1.31 14.65
CA VAL A 983 21.17 0.12 15.43
C VAL A 983 21.34 -1.14 14.59
N PHE A 984 22.27 -1.99 15.01
CA PHE A 984 22.66 -3.27 14.42
C PHE A 984 22.43 -4.46 15.35
N THR A 985 21.67 -4.29 16.43
CA THR A 985 21.50 -5.29 17.49
C THR A 985 21.10 -6.65 16.94
N GLY A 986 21.90 -7.68 17.22
CA GLY A 986 21.61 -9.08 16.83
C GLY A 986 21.80 -9.40 15.34
N ASN A 987 22.41 -8.52 14.54
CA ASN A 987 22.58 -8.75 13.10
C ASN A 987 23.78 -9.63 12.76
N ASP A 988 23.70 -10.30 11.60
CA ASP A 988 24.83 -10.96 10.95
C ASP A 988 25.66 -9.92 10.18
N LEU A 989 26.84 -9.57 10.70
CA LEU A 989 27.78 -8.60 10.15
C LEU A 989 29.11 -9.28 9.71
N ARG A 990 29.08 -10.59 9.44
CA ARG A 990 30.31 -11.33 9.12
C ARG A 990 30.97 -10.81 7.85
N GLY A 991 32.28 -10.61 7.89
CA GLY A 991 33.06 -10.13 6.75
C GLY A 991 32.72 -8.70 6.29
N THR A 992 31.99 -7.92 7.08
CA THR A 992 31.65 -6.53 6.74
C THR A 992 32.87 -5.61 6.74
N ASP A 993 32.88 -4.56 5.92
CA ASP A 993 33.96 -3.57 5.87
C ASP A 993 33.51 -2.19 6.36
N PHE A 994 33.79 -1.89 7.62
CA PHE A 994 33.60 -0.61 8.29
C PHE A 994 34.84 0.31 8.23
N TYR A 995 35.74 0.16 7.25
CA TYR A 995 36.94 1.00 7.15
C TYR A 995 36.61 2.50 7.25
N ALA A 996 37.17 3.18 8.25
CA ALA A 996 36.96 4.59 8.55
C ALA A 996 35.48 5.02 8.73
N ALA A 997 34.59 4.07 9.07
CA ALA A 997 33.19 4.38 9.37
C ALA A 997 33.04 5.13 10.71
N ASN A 998 32.03 5.98 10.81
CA ASN A 998 31.70 6.69 12.04
C ASN A 998 30.53 6.03 12.76
N LEU A 999 30.84 5.16 13.72
CA LEU A 999 29.93 4.37 14.54
C LEU A 999 29.74 4.98 15.95
N LEU A 1000 29.87 6.30 16.08
CA LEU A 1000 29.69 7.02 17.35
C LEU A 1000 28.35 6.64 17.99
N GLU A 1001 28.38 6.11 19.21
CA GLU A 1001 27.19 5.68 19.97
C GLU A 1001 26.31 4.64 19.23
N ALA A 1002 26.86 3.90 18.26
CA ALA A 1002 26.13 2.85 17.55
C ALA A 1002 25.87 1.62 18.44
N HIS A 1003 24.76 0.94 18.21
CA HIS A 1003 24.36 -0.26 18.95
C HIS A 1003 24.66 -1.51 18.12
N LEU A 1004 25.74 -2.23 18.45
CA LEU A 1004 26.22 -3.44 17.78
C LEU A 1004 26.12 -4.67 18.70
N ASN A 1005 25.38 -4.57 19.80
CA ASN A 1005 25.24 -5.64 20.77
C ASN A 1005 24.63 -6.92 20.15
N GLN A 1006 25.13 -8.08 20.59
CA GLN A 1006 24.72 -9.41 20.09
C GLN A 1006 24.92 -9.65 18.59
N SER A 1007 25.62 -8.77 17.87
CA SER A 1007 25.91 -8.95 16.45
C SER A 1007 27.08 -9.91 16.20
N ASP A 1008 27.10 -10.56 15.05
CA ASP A 1008 28.25 -11.37 14.61
C ASP A 1008 29.15 -10.57 13.66
N LEU A 1009 30.27 -10.07 14.17
CA LEU A 1009 31.29 -9.31 13.45
C LEU A 1009 32.48 -10.19 13.04
N THR A 1010 32.31 -11.51 12.93
CA THR A 1010 33.40 -12.43 12.58
C THR A 1010 34.03 -12.05 11.24
N GLY A 1011 35.35 -11.81 11.23
CA GLY A 1011 36.10 -11.39 10.04
C GLY A 1011 35.82 -9.96 9.56
N ALA A 1012 35.10 -9.14 10.33
CA ALA A 1012 34.79 -7.76 9.94
C ALA A 1012 36.04 -6.85 10.02
N SER A 1013 36.13 -5.89 9.10
CA SER A 1013 37.17 -4.86 9.07
C SER A 1013 36.64 -3.57 9.70
N LEU A 1014 37.15 -3.19 10.86
CA LEU A 1014 36.81 -1.97 11.61
C LEU A 1014 37.98 -0.97 11.64
N ARG A 1015 38.93 -1.11 10.70
CA ARG A 1015 40.13 -0.28 10.68
C ARG A 1015 39.79 1.20 10.58
N HIS A 1016 40.43 2.04 11.39
CA HIS A 1016 40.18 3.48 11.46
C HIS A 1016 38.73 3.90 11.79
N ALA A 1017 37.86 2.97 12.18
CA ALA A 1017 36.48 3.29 12.53
C ALA A 1017 36.42 4.08 13.85
N ASN A 1018 35.46 4.99 13.96
CA ASN A 1018 35.16 5.68 15.20
C ASN A 1018 34.05 4.94 15.96
N LEU A 1019 34.41 4.18 16.98
CA LEU A 1019 33.48 3.40 17.83
C LEU A 1019 33.24 4.09 19.18
N TYR A 1020 33.54 5.37 19.32
CA TYR A 1020 33.42 6.07 20.59
C TYR A 1020 32.00 5.93 21.17
N GLY A 1021 31.88 5.42 22.39
CA GLY A 1021 30.57 5.19 23.03
C GLY A 1021 29.69 4.13 22.37
N ALA A 1022 30.18 3.39 21.36
CA ALA A 1022 29.44 2.30 20.73
C ALA A 1022 29.28 1.10 21.69
N ASP A 1023 28.22 0.34 21.52
CA ASP A 1023 27.92 -0.85 22.32
C ASP A 1023 28.18 -2.13 21.52
N LEU A 1024 29.20 -2.89 21.91
CA LEU A 1024 29.56 -4.19 21.33
C LEU A 1024 29.32 -5.35 22.31
N MET A 1025 28.46 -5.18 23.31
CA MET A 1025 28.17 -6.19 24.31
C MET A 1025 27.68 -7.50 23.68
N ASP A 1026 28.26 -8.64 24.07
CA ASP A 1026 27.96 -9.98 23.54
C ASP A 1026 28.10 -10.14 22.01
N SER A 1027 28.82 -9.23 21.33
CA SER A 1027 29.14 -9.40 19.91
C SER A 1027 30.26 -10.42 19.67
N ALA A 1028 30.22 -11.14 18.55
CA ALA A 1028 31.29 -12.04 18.13
C ALA A 1028 32.34 -11.28 17.30
N LEU A 1029 33.56 -11.14 17.83
CA LEU A 1029 34.65 -10.38 17.18
C LEU A 1029 35.78 -11.29 16.65
N VAL A 1030 35.47 -12.56 16.35
CA VAL A 1030 36.49 -13.53 15.92
C VAL A 1030 37.13 -13.05 14.61
N ALA A 1031 38.45 -12.87 14.60
CA ALA A 1031 39.21 -12.35 13.45
C ALA A 1031 38.75 -10.95 12.94
N ALA A 1032 38.10 -10.15 13.79
CA ALA A 1032 37.79 -8.77 13.45
C ALA A 1032 39.04 -7.87 13.52
N ASP A 1033 39.23 -7.00 12.55
CA ASP A 1033 40.39 -6.08 12.46
C ASP A 1033 40.04 -4.69 12.98
N LEU A 1034 40.46 -4.40 14.21
CA LEU A 1034 40.24 -3.12 14.91
C LEU A 1034 41.42 -2.14 14.77
N SER A 1035 42.33 -2.34 13.82
CA SER A 1035 43.57 -1.55 13.72
C SER A 1035 43.27 -0.05 13.55
N SER A 1036 43.82 0.78 14.44
CA SER A 1036 43.61 2.25 14.46
C SER A 1036 42.16 2.69 14.67
N ALA A 1037 41.26 1.82 15.14
CA ALA A 1037 39.91 2.21 15.51
C ALA A 1037 39.90 3.01 16.83
N ASN A 1038 39.04 4.01 16.94
CA ASN A 1038 38.79 4.72 18.19
C ASN A 1038 37.78 3.95 19.03
N ILE A 1039 38.25 3.22 20.05
CA ILE A 1039 37.43 2.39 20.95
C ILE A 1039 37.22 3.03 22.33
N ASP A 1040 37.46 4.34 22.45
CA ASP A 1040 37.29 5.04 23.72
C ASP A 1040 35.82 5.05 24.16
N ARG A 1041 35.57 4.70 25.42
CA ARG A 1041 34.21 4.53 25.99
C ARG A 1041 33.32 3.52 25.25
N THR A 1042 33.88 2.73 24.35
CA THR A 1042 33.19 1.61 23.71
C THR A 1042 32.92 0.52 24.74
N VAL A 1043 31.70 -0.01 24.77
CA VAL A 1043 31.34 -1.11 25.67
C VAL A 1043 31.78 -2.42 25.02
N LEU A 1044 32.87 -3.00 25.54
CA LEU A 1044 33.42 -4.27 25.11
C LEU A 1044 33.33 -5.27 26.27
N MET A 1045 32.52 -6.32 26.12
CA MET A 1045 32.58 -7.46 27.03
C MET A 1045 32.86 -8.73 26.23
N VAL A 1046 34.15 -9.00 26.02
CA VAL A 1046 34.62 -10.19 25.32
C VAL A 1046 34.47 -11.38 26.27
N ARG A 1047 33.61 -12.35 25.92
CA ARG A 1047 33.68 -13.68 26.54
C ARG A 1047 35.08 -14.22 26.25
N ARG A 1048 35.91 -14.39 27.28
CA ARG A 1048 37.15 -15.19 27.17
C ARG A 1048 36.74 -16.60 26.79
N HIS A 1049 36.88 -16.96 25.51
CA HIS A 1049 37.07 -18.35 25.14
C HIS A 1049 38.44 -18.76 25.70
N VAL A 1050 38.44 -19.40 26.87
CA VAL A 1050 39.58 -20.21 27.30
C VAL A 1050 39.51 -21.47 26.44
N ASN A 1051 40.59 -21.69 25.69
CA ASN A 1051 40.80 -22.75 24.68
C ASN A 1051 40.04 -24.05 24.89
#